data_AF-A0A3B3TAB6-F1
#
_entry.id   AF-A0A3B3TAB6-F1
#
_cell.length_a   1.000
_cell.length_b   1.000
_cell.length_c   1.000
_cell.angle_alpha   90.00
_cell.angle_beta   90.00
_cell.angle_gamma   90.00
#
_symmetry.space_group_name_H-M   'P 1'
#
loop_
_entity.id
_entity.type
_entity.pdbx_description
1 polymer ?
#
loop_
_entity_poly.entity_id
_entity_poly.type
_entity_poly.pdbx_seq_one_letter_code
_entity_poly.pdbx_strand_id
1 'polypeptide(L)'
;MIINLRVCESHGLISDILQTQTSLAALLMHSLEELTKEELNTFTFYLIHVAYEKYQRIPRGQLENLNRSGIADMMIRSYGEVGALNVMLEVLKKMNRNDLVQRLDNILQKEFVSSHFSSEELIHRIKCTMKQNCECVFEGKPKGGQPTLLSEIYTELYITEAGTEGVNDEHEMRQIEAAPKKRRTEDTAVKCNNIFKLLYGRKTPIRTVLTKGVAGIGKTVSVQKFILDWAEGKANQDIHFIFALPFRDLNLIKDEYSLIELLHRFVPELKSLEYTELFRCKVLFIFDGLDECRLPLDFQKNESWFDVTMKMSLDVLMTNFIKGNLLPSALLWITSRPAATNQIPPKCVHRVTEIRGFSDAQKEEYFRKRFNDKSLASRIITHVKSSRSLFIMCHIPVFCWISATVLELFSKNDRGEIPKTLTEIYTHFLIFQTSLKKDKYMENYETKPKEYSNKFLLKLGKLAFDNLEKGNLIFYEQDMTENGIDVTETSVYSGVCTEVFKEEYGLYQDKVYCFVHLSIQEYLAALYVFLSNSSADLLKIEVNQALKSKNGHLDLYLCFLLGLSTDSSKSLLKRLLGQTRTSSHNIGETAQYIKGKIKENFSPERTINLFHCLIELGDNSLVEEVQRYLNSGNLSPEDLSPAQYSALAFVLLMSDEELDVFDLKKYIRWDEEHCRLLPVVKNSRTALLNSCDLTDENCEVLISALRSNCSPLREELDLSDNDRLDSGVKLLSAGLGDSHCKLEILRLSGCRVTEEGCSSLASALRSNPSHLRELDLSYNHPGDSGVKLLSAVLEDPSCKLEKTNDNNQKQLITWDSCQLTLDPNTAHRLLSLSGGNRKATRGAEQPYPDHPGRFDCRPQVLCRESLTGRCYWEAEWDGRVALIGVTYKGIRRKGRSDCLLGNNNKSWSLWCYTDRYSVWHNNKQTDIPIRPSGSRRVGVYLDWGAGVLCFYRVSSDGLTPLYRFTSSFTEPLYPGFWVYRNSSVSL
;
A
#
# COMPACT_ATOMS: atom_id res chain seq x y z
N MET A 1 7.02 -4.76 -11.26
CA MET A 1 7.29 -5.30 -12.59
C MET A 1 8.80 -5.29 -12.72
N ILE A 2 9.44 -6.41 -13.04
CA ILE A 2 10.90 -6.44 -13.27
C ILE A 2 11.13 -5.84 -14.67
N ILE A 3 10.99 -4.52 -14.74
CA ILE A 3 11.33 -3.75 -15.93
C ILE A 3 12.77 -3.33 -15.70
N ASN A 4 13.72 -4.16 -16.11
CA ASN A 4 15.12 -3.77 -16.10
C ASN A 4 15.55 -3.11 -17.40
N LEU A 5 16.55 -2.25 -17.21
CA LEU A 5 17.38 -1.54 -18.16
C LEU A 5 17.67 -2.43 -19.37
N ARG A 6 16.91 -2.27 -20.45
CA ARG A 6 17.45 -2.69 -21.73
C ARG A 6 18.53 -1.66 -22.07
N VAL A 7 19.76 -2.13 -22.26
CA VAL A 7 20.55 -1.56 -23.34
C VAL A 7 19.64 -1.64 -24.56
N CYS A 8 19.24 -0.49 -25.11
CA CYS A 8 18.60 -0.47 -26.41
C CYS A 8 19.59 -1.06 -27.41
N GLU A 9 19.57 -2.38 -27.59
CA GLU A 9 20.01 -2.98 -28.83
C GLU A 9 19.02 -2.55 -29.89
N SER A 10 19.24 -1.34 -30.42
CA SER A 10 18.90 -1.03 -31.78
C SER A 10 19.72 -1.93 -32.69
N HIS A 11 19.27 -3.18 -32.84
CA HIS A 11 19.67 -4.11 -33.91
C HIS A 11 19.19 -3.64 -35.30
N GLY A 12 19.19 -2.33 -35.53
CA GLY A 12 18.88 -1.73 -36.83
C GLY A 12 19.40 -0.30 -37.00
N LEU A 13 20.19 0.23 -36.05
CA LEU A 13 20.84 1.54 -36.18
C LEU A 13 22.22 1.61 -35.49
N ILE A 14 22.55 0.69 -34.57
CA ILE A 14 23.93 0.50 -34.10
C ILE A 14 24.74 -0.39 -35.05
N SER A 15 24.11 -1.25 -35.85
CA SER A 15 24.83 -1.94 -36.96
C SER A 15 25.31 -0.96 -38.04
N ASP A 16 24.60 0.16 -38.21
CA ASP A 16 24.92 1.13 -39.25
C ASP A 16 25.86 2.24 -38.76
N ILE A 17 25.99 2.43 -37.43
CA ILE A 17 26.99 3.33 -36.84
C ILE A 17 28.29 2.57 -36.45
N LEU A 18 28.24 1.25 -36.19
CA LEU A 18 29.44 0.42 -36.06
C LEU A 18 30.06 0.01 -37.42
N GLN A 19 29.42 0.32 -38.55
CA GLN A 19 30.05 0.16 -39.87
C GLN A 19 31.11 1.24 -40.20
N THR A 20 31.44 2.14 -39.27
CA THR A 20 32.57 3.08 -39.45
C THR A 20 33.54 3.13 -38.25
N GLN A 21 33.62 2.08 -37.43
CA GLN A 21 34.87 1.81 -36.70
C GLN A 21 35.76 0.97 -37.60
N THR A 22 36.65 1.61 -38.35
CA THR A 22 37.73 0.91 -39.04
C THR A 22 38.57 0.24 -37.95
N SER A 23 38.63 -1.10 -37.90
CA SER A 23 39.45 -1.75 -36.88
C SER A 23 40.91 -1.26 -37.01
N LEU A 24 41.63 -1.12 -35.89
CA LEU A 24 43.04 -0.70 -35.92
C LEU A 24 43.89 -1.61 -36.82
N ALA A 25 43.53 -2.90 -36.89
CA ALA A 25 44.09 -3.85 -37.84
C ALA A 25 43.75 -3.53 -39.31
N ALA A 26 42.52 -3.09 -39.62
CA ALA A 26 42.12 -2.66 -40.95
C ALA A 26 42.82 -1.36 -41.37
N LEU A 27 43.05 -0.43 -40.43
CA LEU A 27 43.84 0.79 -40.66
C LEU A 27 45.30 0.49 -41.01
N LEU A 28 45.91 -0.45 -40.28
CA LEU A 28 47.26 -0.95 -40.57
C LEU A 28 47.33 -1.60 -41.96
N MET A 29 46.34 -2.43 -42.30
CA MET A 29 46.23 -3.08 -43.61
C MET A 29 46.08 -2.09 -44.76
N HIS A 30 45.13 -1.16 -44.66
CA HIS A 30 44.88 -0.14 -45.67
C HIS A 30 46.12 0.73 -45.92
N SER A 31 46.86 1.04 -44.86
CA SER A 31 48.08 1.84 -44.96
C SER A 31 49.23 1.09 -45.64
N LEU A 32 49.35 -0.23 -45.47
CA LEU A 32 50.31 -1.05 -46.22
C LEU A 32 49.89 -1.21 -47.69
N GLU A 33 48.60 -1.20 -47.99
CA GLU A 33 48.06 -1.26 -49.36
C GLU A 33 48.35 0.00 -50.16
N GLU A 34 48.41 1.16 -49.51
CA GLU A 34 48.80 2.45 -50.11
C GLU A 34 50.30 2.57 -50.41
N LEU A 35 51.12 1.59 -50.04
CA LEU A 35 52.55 1.53 -50.39
C LEU A 35 52.76 0.79 -51.72
N THR A 36 53.52 1.39 -52.63
CA THR A 36 54.03 0.71 -53.83
C THR A 36 54.96 -0.45 -53.44
N LYS A 37 55.28 -1.33 -54.41
CA LYS A 37 56.13 -2.50 -54.15
C LYS A 37 57.55 -2.11 -53.67
N GLU A 38 58.10 -1.01 -54.18
CA GLU A 38 59.41 -0.48 -53.76
C GLU A 38 59.36 0.14 -52.37
N GLU A 39 58.29 0.86 -52.06
CA GLU A 39 58.07 1.43 -50.72
C GLU A 39 57.83 0.34 -49.68
N LEU A 40 57.11 -0.73 -50.01
CA LEU A 40 56.89 -1.86 -49.09
C LEU A 40 58.20 -2.59 -48.75
N ASN A 41 59.11 -2.73 -49.72
CA ASN A 41 60.46 -3.27 -49.47
C ASN A 41 61.25 -2.36 -48.53
N THR A 42 61.14 -1.04 -48.73
CA THR A 42 61.78 -0.02 -47.89
C THR A 42 61.17 0.00 -46.48
N PHE A 43 59.86 -0.16 -46.36
CA PHE A 43 59.12 -0.29 -45.10
C PHE A 43 59.61 -1.51 -44.32
N THR A 44 59.69 -2.66 -44.99
CA THR A 44 60.17 -3.91 -44.41
C THR A 44 61.64 -3.80 -43.96
N PHE A 45 62.47 -3.10 -44.73
CA PHE A 45 63.87 -2.83 -44.36
C PHE A 45 63.95 -2.04 -43.04
N TYR A 46 63.18 -0.96 -42.90
CA TYR A 46 63.17 -0.19 -41.65
C TYR A 46 62.58 -0.99 -40.48
N LEU A 47 61.59 -1.86 -40.73
CA LEU A 47 61.01 -2.73 -39.71
C LEU A 47 62.05 -3.72 -39.12
N ILE A 48 62.98 -4.20 -39.95
CA ILE A 48 64.04 -5.15 -39.56
C ILE A 48 65.23 -4.43 -38.89
N HIS A 49 65.64 -3.28 -39.42
CA HIS A 49 66.95 -2.69 -39.10
C HIS A 49 66.91 -1.57 -38.06
N VAL A 50 65.74 -1.01 -37.74
CA VAL A 50 65.59 0.08 -36.76
C VAL A 50 65.15 -0.47 -35.41
N ALA A 51 65.69 0.08 -34.31
CA ALA A 51 65.14 -0.14 -32.98
C ALA A 51 64.10 0.95 -32.67
N TYR A 52 62.96 0.56 -32.10
CA TYR A 52 61.90 1.45 -31.65
C TYR A 52 61.88 1.37 -30.11
N GLU A 53 61.92 2.51 -29.42
CA GLU A 53 62.31 2.62 -27.99
C GLU A 53 61.60 1.66 -27.02
N LYS A 54 60.36 1.25 -27.32
CA LYS A 54 59.54 0.36 -26.48
C LYS A 54 59.25 -1.03 -27.08
N TYR A 55 59.81 -1.36 -28.25
CA TYR A 55 59.43 -2.55 -29.01
C TYR A 55 60.65 -3.37 -29.48
N GLN A 56 60.59 -4.69 -29.31
CA GLN A 56 61.65 -5.61 -29.75
C GLN A 56 61.67 -5.76 -31.28
N ARG A 57 62.85 -5.82 -31.90
CA ARG A 57 62.94 -5.96 -33.37
C ARG A 57 62.35 -7.30 -33.84
N ILE A 58 61.62 -7.27 -34.95
CA ILE A 58 61.19 -8.49 -35.63
C ILE A 58 62.39 -9.09 -36.38
N PRO A 59 62.77 -10.35 -36.11
CA PRO A 59 63.87 -11.01 -36.81
C PRO A 59 63.63 -11.10 -38.31
N ARG A 60 64.67 -10.85 -39.12
CA ARG A 60 64.60 -10.88 -40.60
C ARG A 60 63.90 -12.12 -41.15
N GLY A 61 64.20 -13.30 -40.62
CA GLY A 61 63.62 -14.57 -41.08
C GLY A 61 62.10 -14.70 -40.88
N GLN A 62 61.48 -13.85 -40.05
CA GLN A 62 60.03 -13.83 -39.84
C GLN A 62 59.29 -12.89 -40.79
N LEU A 63 59.99 -12.05 -41.55
CA LEU A 63 59.41 -11.10 -42.51
C LEU A 63 59.72 -11.47 -43.97
N GLU A 64 60.61 -12.43 -44.20
CA GLU A 64 60.97 -12.89 -45.55
C GLU A 64 59.76 -13.58 -46.23
N ASN A 65 59.47 -13.18 -47.47
CA ASN A 65 58.38 -13.69 -48.32
C ASN A 65 56.95 -13.44 -47.82
N LEU A 66 56.74 -12.55 -46.85
CA LEU A 66 55.38 -12.16 -46.44
C LEU A 66 54.76 -11.12 -47.41
N ASN A 67 53.48 -11.29 -47.69
CA ASN A 67 52.67 -10.28 -48.38
C ASN A 67 52.23 -9.19 -47.38
N ARG A 68 51.55 -8.13 -47.85
CA ARG A 68 51.09 -7.01 -46.99
C ARG A 68 50.27 -7.49 -45.79
N SER A 69 49.41 -8.48 -45.98
CA SER A 69 48.64 -9.10 -44.91
C SER A 69 49.51 -9.85 -43.90
N GLY A 70 50.48 -10.62 -44.36
CA GLY A 70 51.45 -11.29 -43.49
C GLY A 70 52.30 -10.30 -42.67
N ILE A 71 52.70 -9.17 -43.27
CA ILE A 71 53.45 -8.12 -42.58
C ILE A 71 52.58 -7.47 -41.49
N ALA A 72 51.32 -7.14 -41.78
CA ALA A 72 50.38 -6.59 -40.80
C ALA A 72 50.15 -7.55 -39.63
N ASP A 73 49.86 -8.82 -39.91
CA ASP A 73 49.67 -9.85 -38.88
C ASP A 73 50.92 -10.03 -38.01
N MET A 74 52.10 -10.00 -38.62
CA MET A 74 53.37 -10.12 -37.88
C MET A 74 53.61 -8.92 -36.98
N MET A 75 53.30 -7.71 -37.45
CA MET A 75 53.40 -6.49 -36.64
C MET A 75 52.41 -6.50 -35.48
N ILE A 76 51.16 -6.90 -35.72
CA ILE A 76 50.13 -7.02 -34.67
C ILE A 76 50.53 -8.07 -33.64
N ARG A 77 51.03 -9.23 -34.06
CA ARG A 77 51.50 -10.29 -33.15
C ARG A 77 52.70 -9.85 -32.30
N SER A 78 53.59 -9.05 -32.87
CA SER A 78 54.83 -8.64 -32.21
C SER A 78 54.65 -7.44 -31.27
N TYR A 79 53.73 -6.53 -31.60
CA TYR A 79 53.61 -5.22 -30.95
C TYR A 79 52.22 -4.93 -30.34
N GLY A 80 51.23 -5.78 -30.59
CA GLY A 80 49.81 -5.46 -30.38
C GLY A 80 49.31 -4.46 -31.44
N GLU A 81 47.98 -4.31 -31.58
CA GLU A 81 47.39 -3.44 -32.62
C GLU A 81 47.85 -1.98 -32.52
N VAL A 82 47.85 -1.43 -31.31
CA VAL A 82 48.29 -0.06 -31.03
C VAL A 82 49.80 0.12 -31.25
N GLY A 83 50.60 -0.87 -30.82
CA GLY A 83 52.05 -0.83 -31.01
C GLY A 83 52.45 -0.97 -32.48
N ALA A 84 51.73 -1.78 -33.25
CA ALA A 84 51.95 -1.94 -34.69
C ALA A 84 51.71 -0.63 -35.44
N LEU A 85 50.66 0.13 -35.11
CA LEU A 85 50.38 1.45 -35.69
C LEU A 85 51.43 2.50 -35.30
N ASN A 86 51.89 2.51 -34.05
CA ASN A 86 52.97 3.41 -33.62
C ASN A 86 54.28 3.13 -34.35
N VAL A 87 54.64 1.84 -34.51
CA VAL A 87 55.83 1.44 -35.28
C VAL A 87 55.66 1.78 -36.75
N MET A 88 54.48 1.58 -37.34
CA MET A 88 54.18 1.98 -38.72
C MET A 88 54.37 3.49 -38.92
N LEU A 89 53.85 4.33 -38.02
CA LEU A 89 54.04 5.78 -38.10
C LEU A 89 55.53 6.18 -38.10
N GLU A 90 56.32 5.57 -37.22
CA GLU A 90 57.76 5.84 -37.14
C GLU A 90 58.51 5.39 -38.41
N VAL A 91 58.13 4.25 -38.99
CA VAL A 91 58.67 3.80 -40.28
C VAL A 91 58.29 4.76 -41.41
N LEU A 92 57.01 5.15 -41.50
CA LEU A 92 56.50 6.03 -42.55
C LEU A 92 57.13 7.44 -42.47
N LYS A 93 57.38 7.97 -41.27
CA LYS A 93 58.15 9.20 -41.04
C LYS A 93 59.56 9.09 -41.63
N LYS A 94 60.25 7.96 -41.39
CA LYS A 94 61.60 7.71 -41.93
C LYS A 94 61.63 7.49 -43.44
N MET A 95 60.51 7.06 -44.02
CA MET A 95 60.33 6.93 -45.46
C MET A 95 59.88 8.24 -46.14
N ASN A 96 59.72 9.35 -45.41
CA ASN A 96 59.17 10.61 -45.91
C ASN A 96 57.76 10.50 -46.52
N ARG A 97 56.95 9.49 -46.12
CA ARG A 97 55.53 9.37 -46.51
C ARG A 97 54.64 10.23 -45.62
N ASN A 98 54.89 11.53 -45.64
CA ASN A 98 54.24 12.51 -44.77
C ASN A 98 52.72 12.62 -45.01
N ASP A 99 52.25 12.25 -46.20
CA ASP A 99 50.83 12.13 -46.57
C ASP A 99 50.10 11.08 -45.73
N LEU A 100 50.69 9.88 -45.60
CA LEU A 100 50.16 8.79 -44.79
C LEU A 100 50.35 9.04 -43.31
N VAL A 101 51.50 9.60 -42.91
CA VAL A 101 51.78 9.97 -41.52
C VAL A 101 50.73 10.96 -41.03
N GLN A 102 50.45 12.03 -41.78
CA GLN A 102 49.47 13.05 -41.36
C GLN A 102 48.04 12.52 -41.33
N ARG A 103 47.68 11.61 -42.24
CA ARG A 103 46.36 10.94 -42.25
C ARG A 103 46.22 10.00 -41.06
N LEU A 104 47.20 9.14 -40.81
CA LEU A 104 47.22 8.20 -39.69
C LEU A 104 47.29 8.91 -38.35
N ASP A 105 48.09 9.98 -38.23
CA ASP A 105 48.19 10.78 -37.01
C ASP A 105 46.87 11.52 -36.73
N ASN A 106 46.16 12.01 -37.75
CA ASN A 106 44.81 12.59 -37.57
C ASN A 106 43.75 11.53 -37.18
N ILE A 107 43.84 10.31 -37.70
CA ILE A 107 42.93 9.21 -37.35
C ILE A 107 43.24 8.72 -35.93
N LEU A 108 44.51 8.54 -35.60
CA LEU A 108 44.96 8.17 -34.27
C LEU A 108 44.66 9.29 -33.27
N GLN A 109 44.77 10.57 -33.61
CA GLN A 109 44.28 11.65 -32.75
C GLN A 109 42.76 11.56 -32.56
N LYS A 110 41.97 11.26 -33.60
CA LYS A 110 40.52 11.04 -33.44
C LYS A 110 40.16 9.80 -32.62
N GLU A 111 40.95 8.74 -32.66
CA GLU A 111 40.71 7.49 -31.92
C GLU A 111 41.37 7.45 -30.51
N PHE A 112 42.49 8.16 -30.31
CA PHE A 112 43.30 8.21 -29.07
C PHE A 112 43.19 9.51 -28.25
N VAL A 113 42.48 10.54 -28.71
CA VAL A 113 42.10 11.70 -27.86
C VAL A 113 41.12 11.30 -26.74
N SER A 114 40.76 10.02 -26.60
CA SER A 114 40.00 9.52 -25.43
C SER A 114 40.81 9.31 -24.14
N SER A 115 42.04 9.81 -24.03
CA SER A 115 42.83 9.56 -22.82
C SER A 115 42.63 10.56 -21.67
N HIS A 116 41.99 11.72 -21.86
CA HIS A 116 41.53 12.56 -20.75
C HIS A 116 40.21 13.24 -21.16
N PHE A 117 39.08 12.55 -20.93
CA PHE A 117 37.82 13.27 -20.89
C PHE A 117 37.90 14.28 -19.75
N SER A 118 37.44 15.51 -19.97
CA SER A 118 37.15 16.38 -18.83
C SER A 118 36.12 15.66 -17.93
N SER A 119 36.19 15.88 -16.62
CA SER A 119 35.23 15.25 -15.69
C SER A 119 33.78 15.55 -16.09
N GLU A 120 33.52 16.72 -16.72
CA GLU A 120 32.22 17.10 -17.26
C GLU A 120 31.78 16.26 -18.48
N GLU A 121 32.68 15.99 -19.43
CA GLU A 121 32.38 15.13 -20.59
C GLU A 121 32.11 13.68 -20.19
N LEU A 122 32.85 13.16 -19.21
CA LEU A 122 32.62 11.81 -18.70
C LEU A 122 31.25 11.71 -17.99
N ILE A 123 30.92 12.69 -17.14
CA ILE A 123 29.60 12.76 -16.48
C ILE A 123 28.50 12.84 -17.54
N HIS A 124 28.68 13.65 -18.58
CA HIS A 124 27.72 13.74 -19.67
C HIS A 124 27.53 12.40 -20.40
N ARG A 125 28.62 11.69 -20.73
CA ARG A 125 28.53 10.36 -21.38
C ARG A 125 27.79 9.35 -20.49
N ILE A 126 28.13 9.27 -19.20
CA ILE A 126 27.45 8.38 -18.26
C ILE A 126 25.96 8.74 -18.17
N LYS A 127 25.60 10.03 -18.11
CA LYS A 127 24.21 10.48 -18.15
C LYS A 127 23.52 10.06 -19.45
N CYS A 128 24.16 10.19 -20.61
CA CYS A 128 23.59 9.72 -21.89
C CYS A 128 23.34 8.21 -21.89
N THR A 129 24.31 7.40 -21.48
CA THR A 129 24.17 5.94 -21.38
C THR A 129 23.03 5.56 -20.42
N MET A 130 23.00 6.18 -19.23
CA MET A 130 21.95 5.94 -18.23
C MET A 130 20.57 6.41 -18.70
N LYS A 131 20.49 7.52 -19.43
CA LYS A 131 19.25 7.99 -20.05
C LYS A 131 18.72 6.94 -21.03
N GLN A 132 19.55 6.51 -21.98
CA GLN A 132 19.15 5.50 -22.98
C GLN A 132 18.66 4.20 -22.35
N ASN A 133 19.28 3.77 -21.25
CA ASN A 133 18.90 2.55 -20.54
C ASN A 133 17.59 2.68 -19.74
N CYS A 134 17.23 3.89 -19.28
CA CYS A 134 16.07 4.16 -18.42
C CYS A 134 14.88 4.83 -19.11
N GLU A 135 15.06 5.38 -20.32
CA GLU A 135 14.05 6.20 -21.01
C GLU A 135 12.85 5.38 -21.49
N CYS A 136 13.03 4.08 -21.68
CA CYS A 136 12.00 3.18 -22.20
C CYS A 136 11.61 2.09 -21.18
N VAL A 137 10.32 1.78 -21.14
CA VAL A 137 9.78 0.64 -20.40
C VAL A 137 9.28 -0.40 -21.38
N PHE A 138 9.64 -1.66 -21.13
CA PHE A 138 9.13 -2.76 -21.92
C PHE A 138 7.78 -3.24 -21.35
N GLU A 139 6.67 -2.82 -21.96
CA GLU A 139 5.31 -3.29 -21.64
C GLU A 139 4.83 -4.44 -22.56
N GLY A 140 5.76 -5.16 -23.20
CA GLY A 140 5.43 -6.14 -24.23
C GLY A 140 5.73 -5.65 -25.65
N LYS A 141 5.05 -6.20 -26.66
CA LYS A 141 5.41 -5.94 -28.07
C LYS A 141 5.14 -4.47 -28.46
N PRO A 142 6.13 -3.71 -28.96
CA PRO A 142 5.89 -2.37 -29.51
C PRO A 142 5.04 -2.49 -30.78
N LYS A 143 3.88 -1.82 -30.80
CA LYS A 143 3.10 -1.65 -32.04
C LYS A 143 3.92 -0.78 -32.99
N GLY A 144 4.58 -1.38 -33.98
CA GLY A 144 5.33 -0.64 -35.01
C GLY A 144 6.79 -0.32 -34.68
N GLY A 145 7.40 -0.99 -33.70
CA GLY A 145 8.85 -0.86 -33.45
C GLY A 145 9.28 0.33 -32.60
N GLN A 146 8.36 1.14 -32.06
CA GLN A 146 8.69 2.21 -31.12
C GLN A 146 8.53 1.75 -29.65
N PRO A 147 9.57 1.88 -28.81
CA PRO A 147 9.50 1.56 -27.38
C PRO A 147 8.60 2.54 -26.62
N THR A 148 7.87 2.06 -25.60
CA THR A 148 7.04 2.93 -24.75
C THR A 148 7.93 3.77 -23.85
N LEU A 149 7.81 5.10 -23.94
CA LEU A 149 8.59 6.01 -23.11
C LEU A 149 8.10 5.94 -21.65
N LEU A 150 9.04 5.82 -20.71
CA LEU A 150 8.73 5.81 -19.28
C LEU A 150 7.95 7.09 -18.89
N SER A 151 8.31 8.23 -19.48
CA SER A 151 7.66 9.52 -19.21
C SER A 151 6.17 9.56 -19.58
N GLU A 152 5.72 8.76 -20.54
CA GLU A 152 4.33 8.74 -21.02
C GLU A 152 3.42 7.90 -20.11
N ILE A 153 3.93 6.78 -19.60
CA ILE A 153 3.16 5.82 -18.80
C ILE A 153 3.39 5.95 -17.28
N TYR A 154 4.48 6.60 -16.86
CA TYR A 154 4.84 6.68 -15.45
C TYR A 154 3.75 7.40 -14.66
N THR A 155 3.28 6.72 -13.61
CA THR A 155 2.35 7.25 -12.62
C THR A 155 3.10 7.30 -11.30
N GLU A 156 3.09 8.45 -10.62
CA GLU A 156 3.87 8.66 -9.40
C GLU A 156 3.45 7.65 -8.33
N LEU A 157 4.42 6.97 -7.71
CA LEU A 157 4.16 5.96 -6.69
C LEU A 157 4.10 6.60 -5.30
N TYR A 158 3.18 6.13 -4.45
CA TYR A 158 3.11 6.58 -3.07
C TYR A 158 4.20 5.87 -2.24
N ILE A 159 5.15 6.65 -1.71
CA ILE A 159 6.27 6.14 -0.90
C ILE A 159 6.21 6.80 0.48
N THR A 160 6.33 6.01 1.54
CA THR A 160 6.36 6.51 2.93
C THR A 160 7.67 6.15 3.62
N GLU A 161 8.12 6.97 4.57
CA GLU A 161 9.17 6.57 5.50
C GLU A 161 8.57 5.58 6.50
N ALA A 162 9.11 4.35 6.54
CA ALA A 162 8.61 3.32 7.45
C ALA A 162 9.26 3.49 8.83
N GLY A 163 8.46 3.46 9.90
CA GLY A 163 8.96 3.42 11.28
C GLY A 163 9.84 2.21 11.56
N THR A 164 10.70 2.30 12.59
CA THR A 164 11.62 1.24 13.05
C THR A 164 10.94 -0.03 13.58
N GLU A 165 9.61 -0.13 13.52
CA GLU A 165 8.89 -1.34 13.90
C GLU A 165 9.07 -2.45 12.86
N GLY A 166 9.22 -3.68 13.39
CA GLY A 166 9.68 -4.90 12.74
C GLY A 166 9.27 -5.12 11.29
N VAL A 167 10.18 -5.76 10.56
CA VAL A 167 9.95 -6.31 9.22
C VAL A 167 8.68 -7.16 9.24
N ASN A 168 7.63 -6.69 8.56
CA ASN A 168 6.44 -7.50 8.35
C ASN A 168 6.75 -8.47 7.19
N ASP A 169 7.10 -9.72 7.52
CA ASP A 169 7.49 -10.79 6.59
C ASP A 169 6.29 -11.41 5.82
N GLU A 170 5.20 -10.67 5.66
CA GLU A 170 3.93 -11.18 5.09
C GLU A 170 3.93 -11.17 3.55
N HIS A 171 3.23 -12.13 2.92
CA HIS A 171 3.09 -12.24 1.46
C HIS A 171 2.35 -11.06 0.79
N GLU A 172 2.45 -10.98 -0.53
CA GLU A 172 2.05 -9.83 -1.37
C GLU A 172 0.56 -9.50 -1.27
N MET A 173 -0.32 -10.52 -1.25
CA MET A 173 -1.77 -10.34 -1.04
C MET A 173 -2.07 -9.71 0.32
N ARG A 174 -1.42 -10.22 1.38
CA ARG A 174 -1.64 -9.80 2.77
C ARG A 174 -1.28 -8.32 2.99
N GLN A 175 -0.27 -7.82 2.28
CA GLN A 175 0.14 -6.41 2.38
C GLN A 175 -0.79 -5.44 1.62
N ILE A 176 -1.35 -5.84 0.47
CA ILE A 176 -2.35 -5.04 -0.28
C ILE A 176 -3.60 -4.81 0.59
N GLU A 177 -4.00 -5.84 1.35
CA GLU A 177 -5.23 -5.85 2.13
C GLU A 177 -5.06 -5.18 3.50
N ALA A 178 -3.85 -5.23 4.06
CA ALA A 178 -3.47 -4.48 5.26
C ALA A 178 -3.09 -3.01 4.95
N ALA A 179 -2.83 -2.64 3.69
CA ALA A 179 -2.49 -1.27 3.28
C ALA A 179 -3.49 -0.20 3.76
N PRO A 180 -4.82 -0.40 3.72
CA PRO A 180 -5.76 0.56 4.31
C PRO A 180 -5.71 0.61 5.84
N LYS A 181 -5.29 -0.45 6.53
CA LYS A 181 -5.13 -0.50 8.01
C LYS A 181 -3.82 0.14 8.48
N LYS A 182 -2.77 0.15 7.65
CA LYS A 182 -1.43 0.69 7.96
C LYS A 182 -1.28 2.21 7.83
N ARG A 183 -2.36 2.97 7.60
CA ARG A 183 -2.36 4.44 7.81
C ARG A 183 -2.38 4.81 9.30
N ARG A 184 -1.95 3.91 10.19
CA ARG A 184 -1.76 4.20 11.61
C ARG A 184 -0.35 4.75 11.76
N THR A 185 -0.26 5.91 12.41
CA THR A 185 0.93 6.74 12.64
C THR A 185 1.46 7.51 11.41
N GLU A 186 2.06 8.66 11.72
CA GLU A 186 2.52 9.76 10.86
C GLU A 186 3.56 9.35 9.80
N ASP A 187 3.20 8.42 8.91
CA ASP A 187 4.02 7.99 7.77
C ASP A 187 4.27 9.22 6.89
N THR A 188 5.45 9.81 7.01
CA THR A 188 5.81 10.99 6.23
C THR A 188 5.95 10.58 4.79
N ALA A 189 5.10 11.12 3.91
CA ALA A 189 5.18 10.87 2.48
C ALA A 189 6.51 11.41 1.94
N VAL A 190 7.25 10.56 1.22
CA VAL A 190 8.55 10.89 0.64
C VAL A 190 8.43 10.80 -0.87
N LYS A 191 8.76 11.88 -1.59
CA LYS A 191 8.89 11.80 -3.05
C LYS A 191 10.11 10.96 -3.41
N CYS A 192 10.03 10.16 -4.48
CA CYS A 192 11.15 9.32 -4.95
C CYS A 192 12.47 10.12 -5.09
N ASN A 193 12.41 11.32 -5.69
CA ASN A 193 13.59 12.19 -5.86
C ASN A 193 14.09 12.84 -4.56
N ASN A 194 13.42 12.63 -3.43
CA ASN A 194 13.76 13.21 -2.13
C ASN A 194 14.16 12.13 -1.10
N ILE A 195 14.34 10.87 -1.49
CA ILE A 195 14.64 9.76 -0.55
C ILE A 195 15.89 9.99 0.31
N PHE A 196 16.89 10.72 -0.20
CA PHE A 196 18.11 11.10 0.51
C PHE A 196 18.05 12.48 1.19
N LYS A 197 16.96 13.25 1.02
CA LYS A 197 16.81 14.55 1.68
C LYS A 197 16.41 14.37 3.15
N LEU A 198 17.03 15.15 4.03
CA LEU A 198 16.68 15.19 5.45
C LEU A 198 15.27 15.75 5.62
N LEU A 199 14.45 15.08 6.43
CA LEU A 199 13.18 15.64 6.89
C LEU A 199 13.46 16.59 8.07
N TYR A 200 12.62 17.61 8.22
CA TYR A 200 12.75 18.64 9.27
C TYR A 200 12.95 17.99 10.65
N GLY A 201 14.07 18.30 11.32
CA GLY A 201 14.37 17.85 12.69
C GLY A 201 15.44 16.76 12.84
N ARG A 202 15.84 16.04 11.77
CA ARG A 202 16.96 15.07 11.85
C ARG A 202 18.32 15.75 11.68
N LYS A 203 19.26 15.41 12.57
CA LYS A 203 20.67 15.87 12.53
C LYS A 203 21.64 14.88 11.88
N THR A 204 21.25 13.62 11.67
CA THR A 204 22.13 12.57 11.14
C THR A 204 22.05 12.46 9.62
N PRO A 205 23.19 12.47 8.89
CA PRO A 205 23.21 12.31 7.44
C PRO A 205 22.74 10.90 7.03
N ILE A 206 22.01 10.82 5.91
CA ILE A 206 21.47 9.57 5.38
C ILE A 206 22.45 9.02 4.35
N ARG A 207 23.17 7.94 4.71
CA ARG A 207 24.03 7.22 3.78
C ARG A 207 23.29 6.12 3.02
N THR A 208 22.57 5.26 3.75
CA THR A 208 21.93 4.06 3.20
C THR A 208 20.40 4.15 3.33
N VAL A 209 19.70 4.06 2.20
CA VAL A 209 18.25 3.94 2.11
C VAL A 209 17.90 2.52 1.67
N LEU A 210 17.05 1.84 2.45
CA LEU A 210 16.46 0.55 2.08
C LEU A 210 14.99 0.76 1.71
N THR A 211 14.64 0.55 0.45
CA THR A 211 13.27 0.65 -0.05
C THR A 211 12.65 -0.74 -0.17
N LYS A 212 11.63 -0.99 0.65
CA LYS A 212 10.87 -2.24 0.62
C LYS A 212 9.54 -2.09 -0.12
N GLY A 213 9.05 -3.20 -0.67
CA GLY A 213 7.71 -3.28 -1.25
C GLY A 213 7.47 -4.64 -1.91
N VAL A 214 6.22 -5.05 -2.02
CA VAL A 214 5.81 -6.33 -2.62
C VAL A 214 6.29 -6.45 -4.08
N ALA A 215 6.38 -7.66 -4.66
CA ALA A 215 6.69 -7.76 -6.08
C ALA A 215 5.64 -7.01 -6.89
N GLY A 216 6.03 -6.53 -8.06
CA GLY A 216 5.07 -5.83 -8.92
C GLY A 216 4.90 -4.36 -8.58
N ILE A 217 5.13 -3.94 -7.33
CA ILE A 217 4.73 -2.62 -6.80
C ILE A 217 5.40 -1.40 -7.46
N GLY A 218 6.52 -1.61 -8.17
CA GLY A 218 7.23 -0.55 -8.90
C GLY A 218 8.59 -0.14 -8.32
N LYS A 219 9.26 -1.00 -7.56
CA LYS A 219 10.63 -0.78 -7.04
C LYS A 219 11.63 -0.41 -8.15
N THR A 220 11.85 -1.30 -9.12
CA THR A 220 12.76 -1.08 -10.25
C THR A 220 12.34 0.12 -11.11
N VAL A 221 11.03 0.32 -11.35
CA VAL A 221 10.53 1.48 -12.09
C VAL A 221 10.82 2.80 -11.36
N SER A 222 10.82 2.80 -10.03
CA SER A 222 11.21 3.96 -9.22
C SER A 222 12.70 4.27 -9.38
N VAL A 223 13.55 3.24 -9.40
CA VAL A 223 14.99 3.37 -9.67
C VAL A 223 15.21 3.94 -11.07
N GLN A 224 14.57 3.38 -12.10
CA GLN A 224 14.66 3.89 -13.47
C GLN A 224 14.22 5.34 -13.57
N LYS A 225 13.09 5.70 -12.94
CA LYS A 225 12.60 7.08 -12.95
C LYS A 225 13.56 8.04 -12.27
N PHE A 226 14.16 7.65 -11.14
CA PHE A 226 15.15 8.45 -10.43
C PHE A 226 16.40 8.69 -11.28
N ILE A 227 16.91 7.64 -11.92
CA ILE A 227 18.08 7.73 -12.83
C ILE A 227 17.74 8.61 -14.04
N LEU A 228 16.56 8.44 -14.63
CA LEU A 228 16.11 9.24 -15.77
C LEU A 228 16.02 10.72 -15.42
N ASP A 229 15.41 11.07 -14.28
CA ASP A 229 15.33 12.47 -13.82
C ASP A 229 16.71 13.07 -13.53
N TRP A 230 17.66 12.28 -13.05
CA TRP A 230 19.05 12.70 -12.87
C TRP A 230 19.77 12.92 -14.21
N ALA A 231 19.60 11.99 -15.15
CA ALA A 231 20.23 12.05 -16.46
C ALA A 231 19.69 13.22 -17.32
N GLU A 232 18.41 13.54 -17.20
CA GLU A 232 17.74 14.65 -17.89
C GLU A 232 17.95 16.02 -17.20
N GLY A 233 18.65 16.07 -16.06
CA GLY A 233 18.90 17.33 -15.35
C GLY A 233 17.72 17.83 -14.48
N LYS A 234 16.67 17.03 -14.30
CA LYS A 234 15.44 17.41 -13.59
C LYS A 234 15.57 17.38 -12.07
N ALA A 235 16.36 16.45 -11.51
CA ALA A 235 16.52 16.29 -10.06
C ALA A 235 17.90 15.73 -9.68
N ASN A 236 18.26 15.83 -8.39
CA ASN A 236 19.46 15.21 -7.78
C ASN A 236 20.80 15.56 -8.45
N GLN A 237 20.93 16.78 -9.00
CA GLN A 237 22.15 17.22 -9.71
C GLN A 237 23.35 17.46 -8.76
N ASP A 238 23.14 17.38 -7.45
CA ASP A 238 24.20 17.36 -6.44
C ASP A 238 24.99 16.03 -6.45
N ILE A 239 24.42 14.97 -7.05
CA ILE A 239 25.07 13.67 -7.25
C ILE A 239 25.80 13.69 -8.60
N HIS A 240 27.10 13.41 -8.56
CA HIS A 240 27.98 13.46 -9.73
C HIS A 240 27.90 12.16 -10.55
N PHE A 241 27.84 11.01 -9.88
CA PHE A 241 27.78 9.70 -10.52
C PHE A 241 26.71 8.82 -9.88
N ILE A 242 25.95 8.11 -10.72
CA ILE A 242 25.02 7.06 -10.30
C ILE A 242 25.46 5.74 -10.93
N PHE A 243 25.65 4.71 -10.10
CA PHE A 243 25.94 3.35 -10.52
C PHE A 243 24.77 2.44 -10.15
N ALA A 244 24.08 1.90 -11.15
CA ALA A 244 23.05 0.89 -10.96
C ALA A 244 23.69 -0.51 -11.06
N LEU A 245 23.63 -1.26 -9.96
CA LEU A 245 24.21 -2.60 -9.80
C LEU A 245 23.11 -3.59 -9.40
N PRO A 246 22.36 -4.17 -10.35
CA PRO A 246 21.35 -5.17 -10.05
C PRO A 246 21.97 -6.42 -9.42
N PHE A 247 21.37 -6.96 -8.35
CA PHE A 247 21.90 -8.17 -7.71
C PHE A 247 21.93 -9.39 -8.64
N ARG A 248 21.02 -9.46 -9.62
CA ARG A 248 21.05 -10.49 -10.66
C ARG A 248 22.35 -10.52 -11.46
N ASP A 249 22.92 -9.36 -11.77
CA ASP A 249 24.17 -9.25 -12.53
C ASP A 249 25.36 -9.55 -11.65
N LEU A 250 25.29 -9.13 -10.39
CA LEU A 250 26.31 -9.45 -9.38
C LEU A 250 26.43 -10.95 -9.17
N ASN A 251 25.33 -11.71 -9.18
CA ASN A 251 25.33 -13.16 -9.01
C ASN A 251 26.11 -13.92 -10.10
N LEU A 252 26.33 -13.32 -11.29
CA LEU A 252 27.09 -13.94 -12.39
C LEU A 252 28.61 -13.89 -12.17
N ILE A 253 29.07 -13.05 -11.25
CA ILE A 253 30.49 -12.81 -11.01
C ILE A 253 31.03 -13.88 -10.06
N LYS A 254 31.91 -14.75 -10.57
CA LYS A 254 32.51 -15.86 -9.81
C LYS A 254 33.94 -15.58 -9.33
N ASP A 255 34.68 -14.72 -10.03
CA ASP A 255 36.06 -14.39 -9.68
C ASP A 255 36.15 -13.30 -8.59
N GLU A 256 37.34 -13.10 -8.05
CA GLU A 256 37.64 -12.02 -7.10
C GLU A 256 37.84 -10.69 -7.82
N TYR A 257 37.25 -9.63 -7.28
CA TYR A 257 37.31 -8.27 -7.83
C TYR A 257 37.67 -7.27 -6.75
N SER A 258 38.36 -6.21 -7.15
CA SER A 258 38.37 -4.95 -6.40
C SER A 258 37.14 -4.11 -6.72
N LEU A 259 36.82 -3.12 -5.88
CA LEU A 259 35.67 -2.24 -6.12
C LEU A 259 35.84 -1.43 -7.42
N ILE A 260 37.07 -1.03 -7.73
CA ILE A 260 37.40 -0.30 -8.95
C ILE A 260 37.26 -1.19 -10.19
N GLU A 261 37.76 -2.43 -10.13
CA GLU A 261 37.59 -3.37 -11.24
C GLU A 261 36.12 -3.72 -11.47
N LEU A 262 35.32 -3.85 -10.40
CA LEU A 262 33.88 -4.04 -10.49
C LEU A 262 33.22 -2.86 -11.20
N LEU A 263 33.55 -1.63 -10.82
CA LEU A 263 33.03 -0.41 -11.47
C LEU A 263 33.40 -0.30 -12.94
N HIS A 264 34.67 -0.54 -13.29
CA HIS A 264 35.14 -0.57 -14.69
C HIS A 264 34.43 -1.63 -15.54
N ARG A 265 33.84 -2.65 -14.90
CA ARG A 265 33.09 -3.71 -15.55
C ARG A 265 31.66 -3.30 -15.88
N PHE A 266 31.00 -2.61 -14.96
CA PHE A 266 29.63 -2.10 -15.16
C PHE A 266 29.60 -0.80 -15.98
N VAL A 267 30.64 0.02 -15.89
CA VAL A 267 30.78 1.29 -16.61
C VAL A 267 32.19 1.39 -17.22
N PRO A 268 32.42 0.79 -18.41
CA PRO A 268 33.72 0.78 -19.05
C PRO A 268 34.31 2.17 -19.33
N GLU A 269 33.46 3.20 -19.47
CA GLU A 269 33.86 4.59 -19.65
C GLU A 269 34.73 5.11 -18.48
N LEU A 270 34.57 4.55 -17.28
CA LEU A 270 35.38 4.90 -16.11
C LEU A 270 36.85 4.52 -16.22
N LYS A 271 37.24 3.60 -17.12
CA LYS A 271 38.66 3.23 -17.31
C LYS A 271 39.56 4.41 -17.69
N SER A 272 38.95 5.49 -18.19
CA SER A 272 39.63 6.74 -18.56
C SER A 272 39.82 7.72 -17.39
N LEU A 273 39.21 7.46 -16.23
CA LEU A 273 39.26 8.32 -15.04
C LEU A 273 40.24 7.76 -14.00
N GLU A 274 41.03 8.63 -13.36
CA GLU A 274 41.72 8.23 -12.14
C GLU A 274 40.70 7.98 -11.01
N TYR A 275 40.77 6.80 -10.38
CA TYR A 275 39.85 6.40 -9.31
C TYR A 275 39.87 7.37 -8.09
N THR A 276 40.95 8.13 -7.91
CA THR A 276 41.11 9.17 -6.89
C THR A 276 40.14 10.33 -7.07
N GLU A 277 39.74 10.63 -8.31
CA GLU A 277 38.74 11.67 -8.62
C GLU A 277 37.33 11.20 -8.25
N LEU A 278 37.02 9.92 -8.47
CA LEU A 278 35.74 9.32 -8.08
C LEU A 278 35.45 9.52 -6.58
N PHE A 279 36.49 9.49 -5.75
CA PHE A 279 36.40 9.63 -4.30
C PHE A 279 36.19 11.06 -3.81
N ARG A 280 36.44 12.06 -4.67
CA ARG A 280 36.13 13.47 -4.40
C ARG A 280 34.70 13.83 -4.76
N CYS A 281 34.04 12.98 -5.53
CA CYS A 281 32.69 13.20 -6.02
C CYS A 281 31.63 12.62 -5.07
N LYS A 282 30.43 13.22 -5.12
CA LYS A 282 29.25 12.63 -4.48
C LYS A 282 28.69 11.53 -5.38
N VAL A 283 28.81 10.28 -4.94
CA VAL A 283 28.43 9.09 -5.73
C VAL A 283 27.25 8.37 -5.08
N LEU A 284 26.31 7.91 -5.89
CA LEU A 284 25.20 7.05 -5.49
C LEU A 284 25.34 5.68 -6.14
N PHE A 285 25.24 4.63 -5.33
CA PHE A 285 25.13 3.26 -5.77
C PHE A 285 23.72 2.75 -5.51
N ILE A 286 23.09 2.20 -6.55
CA ILE A 286 21.75 1.64 -6.48
C ILE A 286 21.86 0.13 -6.65
N PHE A 287 21.55 -0.61 -5.60
CA PHE A 287 21.45 -2.07 -5.61
C PHE A 287 19.98 -2.47 -5.75
N ASP A 288 19.59 -2.84 -6.97
CA ASP A 288 18.21 -3.24 -7.24
C ASP A 288 18.03 -4.76 -7.05
N GLY A 289 16.98 -5.14 -6.33
CA GLY A 289 16.55 -6.55 -6.20
C GLY A 289 17.36 -7.39 -5.21
N LEU A 290 17.53 -6.95 -3.96
CA LEU A 290 18.17 -7.75 -2.90
C LEU A 290 17.53 -9.14 -2.73
N ASP A 291 16.23 -9.26 -2.98
CA ASP A 291 15.52 -10.53 -2.98
C ASP A 291 15.92 -11.51 -4.10
N GLU A 292 16.74 -11.07 -5.05
CA GLU A 292 17.37 -11.88 -6.09
C GLU A 292 18.83 -12.21 -5.77
N CYS A 293 19.37 -11.70 -4.64
CA CYS A 293 20.75 -11.94 -4.23
C CYS A 293 20.97 -13.40 -3.86
N ARG A 294 21.96 -14.04 -4.49
CA ARG A 294 22.42 -15.41 -4.16
C ARG A 294 23.70 -15.39 -3.31
N LEU A 295 24.28 -14.22 -3.07
CA LEU A 295 25.44 -14.08 -2.18
C LEU A 295 25.03 -14.34 -0.72
N PRO A 296 25.88 -15.00 0.09
CA PRO A 296 25.59 -15.25 1.51
C PRO A 296 25.32 -13.98 2.34
N LEU A 297 25.93 -12.86 1.95
CA LEU A 297 25.98 -11.59 2.66
C LEU A 297 26.33 -11.76 4.15
N ASP A 298 27.42 -12.47 4.46
CA ASP A 298 27.78 -12.77 5.85
C ASP A 298 28.42 -11.56 6.55
N PHE A 299 27.58 -10.68 7.11
CA PHE A 299 28.03 -9.50 7.85
C PHE A 299 28.79 -9.82 9.15
N GLN A 300 28.76 -11.06 9.65
CA GLN A 300 29.41 -11.46 10.90
C GLN A 300 30.79 -12.07 10.67
N LYS A 301 30.92 -12.99 9.71
CA LYS A 301 32.18 -13.71 9.46
C LYS A 301 33.09 -13.01 8.47
N ASN A 302 32.55 -12.20 7.56
CA ASN A 302 33.39 -11.54 6.55
C ASN A 302 34.36 -10.55 7.18
N GLU A 303 35.62 -10.66 6.75
CA GLU A 303 36.73 -9.80 7.15
C GLU A 303 36.46 -8.33 6.82
N SER A 304 37.03 -7.42 7.61
CA SER A 304 36.86 -5.98 7.39
C SER A 304 37.97 -5.43 6.49
N TRP A 305 37.57 -4.87 5.36
CA TRP A 305 38.47 -4.31 4.35
C TRP A 305 38.13 -2.84 4.08
N PHE A 306 39.17 -2.00 3.97
CA PHE A 306 39.06 -0.55 3.76
C PHE A 306 39.73 -0.08 2.46
N ASP A 307 40.55 -0.93 1.84
CA ASP A 307 41.22 -0.64 0.58
C ASP A 307 40.35 -1.08 -0.60
N VAL A 308 39.98 -0.11 -1.43
CA VAL A 308 39.15 -0.24 -2.63
C VAL A 308 39.86 -0.92 -3.80
N THR A 309 41.18 -1.06 -3.75
CA THR A 309 42.02 -1.67 -4.80
C THR A 309 42.29 -3.15 -4.57
N MET A 310 42.04 -3.64 -3.35
CA MET A 310 42.25 -5.04 -3.01
C MET A 310 41.18 -5.92 -3.65
N LYS A 311 41.61 -7.05 -4.22
CA LYS A 311 40.69 -8.06 -4.75
C LYS A 311 40.15 -8.92 -3.62
N MET A 312 38.86 -9.16 -3.65
CA MET A 312 38.17 -9.98 -2.67
C MET A 312 36.98 -10.67 -3.33
N SER A 313 36.44 -11.70 -2.67
CA SER A 313 35.19 -12.30 -3.11
C SER A 313 34.06 -11.26 -3.09
N LEU A 314 33.07 -11.43 -3.97
CA LEU A 314 31.98 -10.46 -4.08
C LEU A 314 31.17 -10.35 -2.78
N ASP A 315 31.06 -11.44 -2.02
CA ASP A 315 30.41 -11.46 -0.71
C ASP A 315 31.11 -10.54 0.31
N VAL A 316 32.44 -10.64 0.39
CA VAL A 316 33.27 -9.80 1.26
C VAL A 316 33.21 -8.34 0.78
N LEU A 317 33.23 -8.10 -0.54
CA LEU A 317 33.15 -6.77 -1.13
C LEU A 317 31.82 -6.08 -0.78
N MET A 318 30.70 -6.76 -1.03
CA MET A 318 29.35 -6.23 -0.78
C MET A 318 29.11 -5.94 0.70
N THR A 319 29.48 -6.87 1.59
CA THR A 319 29.30 -6.67 3.04
C THR A 319 30.13 -5.49 3.56
N ASN A 320 31.38 -5.33 3.12
CA ASN A 320 32.22 -4.19 3.50
C ASN A 320 31.72 -2.85 2.93
N PHE A 321 31.22 -2.86 1.70
CA PHE A 321 30.66 -1.68 1.06
C PHE A 321 29.37 -1.20 1.74
N ILE A 322 28.47 -2.13 2.08
CA ILE A 322 27.22 -1.83 2.80
C ILE A 322 27.52 -1.36 4.23
N LYS A 323 28.47 -1.99 4.93
CA LYS A 323 28.96 -1.54 6.27
C LYS A 323 29.54 -0.12 6.24
N GLY A 324 30.03 0.33 5.09
CA GLY A 324 30.71 1.62 4.93
C GLY A 324 32.21 1.56 5.21
N ASN A 325 32.80 0.36 5.24
CA ASN A 325 34.25 0.20 5.32
C ASN A 325 34.92 0.59 4.00
N LEU A 326 34.30 0.22 2.87
CA LEU A 326 34.69 0.66 1.53
C LEU A 326 33.81 1.85 1.12
N LEU A 327 34.44 2.95 0.72
CA LEU A 327 33.77 4.19 0.32
C LEU A 327 32.69 4.69 1.31
N PRO A 328 33.10 5.18 2.49
CA PRO A 328 32.17 5.65 3.52
C PRO A 328 31.32 6.84 3.07
N SER A 329 31.82 7.68 2.15
CA SER A 329 31.12 8.85 1.62
C SER A 329 30.04 8.54 0.57
N ALA A 330 30.00 7.32 0.03
CA ALA A 330 29.06 6.93 -1.01
C ALA A 330 27.63 6.75 -0.45
N LEU A 331 26.64 7.25 -1.20
CA LEU A 331 25.23 7.01 -0.92
C LEU A 331 24.84 5.62 -1.46
N LEU A 332 24.01 4.90 -0.70
CA LEU A 332 23.51 3.58 -1.07
C LEU A 332 21.99 3.60 -1.10
N TRP A 333 21.41 3.14 -2.21
CA TRP A 333 19.99 2.86 -2.32
C TRP A 333 19.78 1.38 -2.62
N ILE A 334 19.13 0.65 -1.73
CA ILE A 334 18.89 -0.78 -1.87
C ILE A 334 17.40 -1.01 -2.00
N THR A 335 16.95 -1.75 -3.01
CA THR A 335 15.54 -2.15 -3.15
C THR A 335 15.36 -3.62 -2.85
N SER A 336 14.26 -3.98 -2.19
CA SER A 336 14.01 -5.38 -1.80
C SER A 336 12.53 -5.68 -1.60
N ARG A 337 12.13 -6.95 -1.76
CA ARG A 337 10.92 -7.46 -1.10
C ARG A 337 11.12 -7.49 0.42
N PRO A 338 10.06 -7.29 1.24
CA PRO A 338 10.16 -7.30 2.71
C PRO A 338 10.85 -8.54 3.28
N ALA A 339 10.53 -9.73 2.78
CA ALA A 339 11.09 -10.99 3.25
C ALA A 339 12.63 -11.10 3.14
N ALA A 340 13.26 -10.38 2.21
CA ALA A 340 14.72 -10.38 2.03
C ALA A 340 15.42 -9.23 2.76
N THR A 341 14.69 -8.28 3.35
CA THR A 341 15.29 -7.12 4.03
C THR A 341 16.15 -7.51 5.24
N ASN A 342 15.82 -8.62 5.90
CA ASN A 342 16.57 -9.16 7.04
C ASN A 342 17.98 -9.65 6.68
N GLN A 343 18.32 -9.79 5.40
CA GLN A 343 19.69 -10.09 4.96
C GLN A 343 20.65 -8.93 5.31
N ILE A 344 20.15 -7.70 5.42
CA ILE A 344 20.95 -6.53 5.78
C ILE A 344 20.69 -6.17 7.25
N PRO A 345 21.74 -6.12 8.09
CA PRO A 345 21.59 -5.71 9.48
C PRO A 345 20.97 -4.30 9.61
N PRO A 346 19.99 -4.08 10.49
CA PRO A 346 19.34 -2.77 10.67
C PRO A 346 20.33 -1.63 10.94
N LYS A 347 21.44 -1.91 11.64
CA LYS A 347 22.52 -0.96 11.92
C LYS A 347 23.21 -0.40 10.68
N CYS A 348 23.12 -1.07 9.53
CA CYS A 348 23.70 -0.62 8.27
C CYS A 348 22.76 0.28 7.46
N VAL A 349 21.50 0.46 7.91
CA VAL A 349 20.44 1.18 7.21
C VAL A 349 20.08 2.45 7.99
N HIS A 350 20.13 3.60 7.33
CA HIS A 350 19.87 4.90 7.96
C HIS A 350 18.40 5.33 7.80
N ARG A 351 17.76 4.85 6.73
CA ARG A 351 16.36 5.13 6.43
C ARG A 351 15.74 3.92 5.74
N VAL A 352 14.53 3.56 6.16
CA VAL A 352 13.69 2.57 5.49
C VAL A 352 12.51 3.30 4.87
N THR A 353 12.25 3.04 3.60
CA THR A 353 11.07 3.56 2.90
C THR A 353 10.24 2.41 2.38
N GLU A 354 8.92 2.57 2.28
CA GLU A 354 8.02 1.57 1.73
C GLU A 354 7.26 2.13 0.52
N ILE A 355 7.32 1.42 -0.61
CA ILE A 355 6.47 1.71 -1.76
C ILE A 355 5.12 1.06 -1.50
N ARG A 356 4.07 1.88 -1.43
CA ARG A 356 2.71 1.47 -1.11
C ARG A 356 1.85 1.26 -2.36
N GLY A 357 2.33 1.45 -3.59
CA GLY A 357 1.52 1.22 -4.81
C GLY A 357 0.63 2.40 -5.21
N PHE A 358 -0.41 2.12 -5.99
CA PHE A 358 -1.33 3.12 -6.55
C PHE A 358 -2.53 3.40 -5.64
N SER A 359 -2.79 4.68 -5.40
CA SER A 359 -4.08 5.16 -4.91
C SER A 359 -5.18 4.95 -5.96
N ASP A 360 -6.45 5.05 -5.55
CA ASP A 360 -7.58 4.89 -6.46
C ASP A 360 -7.54 5.87 -7.65
N ALA A 361 -7.10 7.12 -7.40
CA ALA A 361 -6.89 8.11 -8.47
C ALA A 361 -5.75 7.71 -9.42
N GLN A 362 -4.65 7.20 -8.87
CA GLN A 362 -3.47 6.77 -9.64
C GLN A 362 -3.77 5.53 -10.49
N LYS A 363 -4.63 4.61 -10.02
CA LYS A 363 -5.10 3.48 -10.84
C LYS A 363 -5.73 3.97 -12.14
N GLU A 364 -6.64 4.94 -12.04
CA GLU A 364 -7.29 5.50 -13.22
C GLU A 364 -6.33 6.30 -14.09
N GLU A 365 -5.43 7.06 -13.48
CA GLU A 365 -4.37 7.80 -14.19
C GLU A 365 -3.52 6.87 -15.05
N TYR A 366 -3.10 5.73 -14.50
CA TYR A 366 -2.35 4.71 -15.23
C TYR A 366 -3.12 4.24 -16.48
N PHE A 367 -4.38 3.83 -16.33
CA PHE A 367 -5.18 3.37 -17.48
C PHE A 367 -5.41 4.50 -18.52
N ARG A 368 -5.60 5.75 -18.09
CA ARG A 368 -5.76 6.91 -18.99
C ARG A 368 -4.48 7.28 -19.75
N LYS A 369 -3.31 7.04 -19.15
CA LYS A 369 -1.99 7.24 -19.77
C LYS A 369 -1.66 6.09 -20.72
N ARG A 370 -2.01 4.86 -20.35
CA ARG A 370 -1.71 3.65 -21.12
C ARG A 370 -2.49 3.53 -22.44
N PHE A 371 -3.68 4.10 -22.52
CA PHE A 371 -4.52 4.04 -23.71
C PHE A 371 -4.74 5.43 -24.32
N ASN A 372 -4.28 5.60 -25.57
CA ASN A 372 -4.52 6.83 -26.34
C ASN A 372 -6.03 7.05 -26.61
N ASP A 373 -6.78 5.97 -26.81
CA ASP A 373 -8.24 6.01 -26.96
C ASP A 373 -8.91 6.22 -25.59
N LYS A 374 -9.46 7.42 -25.40
CA LYS A 374 -10.15 7.81 -24.15
C LYS A 374 -11.45 7.05 -23.91
N SER A 375 -12.14 6.58 -24.96
CA SER A 375 -13.34 5.77 -24.84
C SER A 375 -12.99 4.37 -24.33
N LEU A 376 -11.96 3.75 -24.92
CA LEU A 376 -11.43 2.46 -24.46
C LEU A 376 -10.93 2.55 -23.02
N ALA A 377 -10.15 3.58 -22.68
CA ALA A 377 -9.67 3.80 -21.32
C ALA A 377 -10.84 3.90 -20.32
N SER A 378 -11.88 4.65 -20.67
CA SER A 378 -13.06 4.81 -19.81
C SER A 378 -13.84 3.50 -19.64
N ARG A 379 -14.01 2.71 -20.71
CA ARG A 379 -14.63 1.37 -20.64
C ARG A 379 -13.84 0.43 -19.74
N ILE A 380 -12.52 0.41 -19.87
CA ILE A 380 -11.63 -0.42 -19.04
C ILE A 380 -11.71 0.00 -17.58
N ILE A 381 -11.64 1.31 -17.28
CA ILE A 381 -11.76 1.82 -15.91
C ILE A 381 -13.11 1.43 -15.30
N THR A 382 -14.22 1.62 -16.04
CA THR A 382 -15.55 1.22 -15.59
C THR A 382 -15.61 -0.28 -15.31
N HIS A 383 -15.02 -1.10 -16.18
CA HIS A 383 -15.02 -2.54 -15.99
C HIS A 383 -14.17 -2.98 -14.79
N VAL A 384 -12.94 -2.46 -14.66
CA VAL A 384 -12.08 -2.75 -13.49
C VAL A 384 -12.78 -2.31 -12.20
N LYS A 385 -13.51 -1.18 -12.20
CA LYS A 385 -14.31 -0.74 -11.06
C LYS A 385 -15.54 -1.60 -10.79
N SER A 386 -16.12 -2.23 -11.81
CA SER A 386 -17.27 -3.13 -11.66
C SER A 386 -16.93 -4.46 -10.97
N SER A 387 -15.63 -4.77 -10.83
CA SER A 387 -15.14 -5.92 -10.07
C SER A 387 -14.23 -5.44 -8.93
N ARG A 388 -14.73 -5.55 -7.71
CA ARG A 388 -14.04 -5.05 -6.51
C ARG A 388 -12.70 -5.74 -6.29
N SER A 389 -12.62 -7.05 -6.55
CA SER A 389 -11.39 -7.83 -6.48
C SER A 389 -10.32 -7.31 -7.44
N LEU A 390 -10.66 -7.13 -8.72
CA LEU A 390 -9.76 -6.58 -9.73
C LEU A 390 -9.31 -5.17 -9.39
N PHE A 391 -10.22 -4.32 -8.94
CA PHE A 391 -9.92 -2.94 -8.55
C PHE A 391 -8.95 -2.83 -7.37
N ILE A 392 -9.05 -3.73 -6.39
CA ILE A 392 -8.15 -3.77 -5.23
C ILE A 392 -6.78 -4.28 -5.65
N MET A 393 -6.70 -5.33 -6.46
CA MET A 393 -5.42 -5.83 -6.97
C MET A 393 -4.69 -4.80 -7.82
N CYS A 394 -5.40 -3.98 -8.60
CA CYS A 394 -4.81 -2.85 -9.34
C CYS A 394 -4.10 -1.81 -8.44
N HIS A 395 -4.15 -1.94 -7.12
CA HIS A 395 -3.22 -1.24 -6.23
C HIS A 395 -1.74 -1.54 -6.56
N ILE A 396 -1.43 -2.76 -7.00
CA ILE A 396 -0.11 -3.11 -7.53
C ILE A 396 -0.07 -2.82 -9.04
N PRO A 397 0.85 -1.97 -9.53
CA PRO A 397 0.92 -1.58 -10.94
C PRO A 397 1.02 -2.74 -11.94
N VAL A 398 1.66 -3.87 -11.56
CA VAL A 398 1.74 -5.03 -12.46
C VAL A 398 0.37 -5.63 -12.77
N PHE A 399 -0.57 -5.61 -11.82
CA PHE A 399 -1.92 -6.08 -12.07
C PHE A 399 -2.65 -5.09 -12.99
N CYS A 400 -2.42 -3.77 -12.86
CA CYS A 400 -2.94 -2.82 -13.85
C CYS A 400 -2.43 -3.12 -15.26
N TRP A 401 -1.14 -3.42 -15.42
CA TRP A 401 -0.56 -3.79 -16.71
C TRP A 401 -1.17 -5.07 -17.28
N ILE A 402 -1.27 -6.14 -16.49
CA ILE A 402 -1.88 -7.42 -16.92
C ILE A 402 -3.35 -7.21 -17.29
N SER A 403 -4.13 -6.55 -16.44
CA SER A 403 -5.54 -6.24 -16.69
C SER A 403 -5.71 -5.37 -17.93
N ALA A 404 -4.88 -4.34 -18.11
CA ALA A 404 -4.89 -3.50 -19.31
C ALA A 404 -4.67 -4.33 -20.57
N THR A 405 -3.64 -5.19 -20.57
CA THR A 405 -3.32 -6.06 -21.72
C THR A 405 -4.46 -7.01 -22.06
N VAL A 406 -5.04 -7.68 -21.06
CA VAL A 406 -6.16 -8.61 -21.28
C VAL A 406 -7.40 -7.86 -21.77
N LEU A 407 -7.79 -6.76 -21.13
CA LEU A 407 -9.02 -6.02 -21.44
C LEU A 407 -8.96 -5.26 -22.77
N GLU A 408 -7.77 -4.81 -23.20
CA GLU A 408 -7.57 -4.24 -24.54
C GLU A 408 -7.98 -5.22 -25.64
N LEU A 409 -7.77 -6.53 -25.42
CA LEU A 409 -8.06 -7.56 -26.41
C LEU A 409 -9.52 -7.93 -26.47
N PHE A 410 -10.17 -8.03 -25.30
CA PHE A 410 -11.62 -8.23 -25.25
C PHE A 410 -12.37 -7.10 -25.93
N SER A 411 -11.88 -5.87 -25.77
CA SER A 411 -12.47 -4.69 -26.41
C SER A 411 -12.33 -4.68 -27.93
N LYS A 412 -11.38 -5.44 -28.51
CA LYS A 412 -11.19 -5.56 -29.97
C LYS A 412 -11.96 -6.73 -30.60
N ASN A 413 -12.23 -7.78 -29.83
CA ASN A 413 -12.73 -9.05 -30.37
C ASN A 413 -14.22 -9.34 -30.08
N ASP A 414 -14.91 -8.48 -29.31
CA ASP A 414 -16.37 -8.45 -29.07
C ASP A 414 -17.06 -9.79 -28.73
N ARG A 415 -16.28 -10.81 -28.31
CA ARG A 415 -16.79 -12.16 -28.04
C ARG A 415 -16.26 -12.70 -26.72
N GLY A 416 -17.07 -12.53 -25.68
CA GLY A 416 -16.93 -13.26 -24.41
C GLY A 416 -17.33 -12.44 -23.19
N GLU A 417 -17.76 -13.13 -22.14
CA GLU A 417 -17.82 -12.55 -20.80
C GLU A 417 -16.41 -12.13 -20.37
N ILE A 418 -16.32 -10.97 -19.74
CA ILE A 418 -15.04 -10.40 -19.29
C ILE A 418 -14.60 -11.14 -18.02
N PRO A 419 -13.30 -11.50 -17.87
CA PRO A 419 -12.81 -12.24 -16.71
C PRO A 419 -13.16 -11.58 -15.38
N LYS A 420 -13.70 -12.35 -14.44
CA LYS A 420 -14.12 -11.84 -13.12
C LYS A 420 -13.13 -12.19 -12.00
N THR A 421 -12.42 -13.31 -12.14
CA THR A 421 -11.43 -13.75 -11.15
C THR A 421 -10.00 -13.50 -11.61
N LEU A 422 -9.05 -13.54 -10.67
CA LEU A 422 -7.65 -13.38 -10.99
C LEU A 422 -7.17 -14.54 -11.87
N THR A 423 -7.59 -15.76 -11.56
CA THR A 423 -7.21 -16.94 -12.34
C THR A 423 -7.70 -16.83 -13.78
N GLU A 424 -8.91 -16.32 -14.02
CA GLU A 424 -9.42 -16.10 -15.38
C GLU A 424 -8.59 -15.05 -16.13
N ILE A 425 -8.21 -13.94 -15.48
CA ILE A 425 -7.32 -12.94 -16.09
C ILE A 425 -6.00 -13.57 -16.53
N TYR A 426 -5.36 -14.35 -15.67
CA TYR A 426 -4.07 -14.99 -16.00
C TYR A 426 -4.21 -16.07 -17.07
N THR A 427 -5.32 -16.81 -17.05
CA THR A 427 -5.62 -17.80 -18.10
C THR A 427 -5.81 -17.12 -19.45
N HIS A 428 -6.56 -16.01 -19.49
CA HIS A 428 -6.75 -15.22 -20.70
C HIS A 428 -5.47 -14.55 -21.19
N PHE A 429 -4.66 -14.04 -20.26
CA PHE A 429 -3.33 -13.52 -20.56
C PHE A 429 -2.49 -14.59 -21.26
N LEU A 430 -2.40 -15.80 -20.70
CA LEU A 430 -1.62 -16.89 -21.29
C LEU A 430 -2.17 -17.40 -22.64
N ILE A 431 -3.50 -17.47 -22.80
CA ILE A 431 -4.15 -17.77 -24.08
C ILE A 431 -3.74 -16.75 -25.14
N PHE A 432 -3.75 -15.46 -24.79
CA PHE A 432 -3.35 -14.41 -25.69
C PHE A 432 -1.88 -14.55 -26.12
N GLN A 433 -0.96 -14.74 -25.18
CA GLN A 433 0.46 -14.94 -25.48
C GLN A 433 0.69 -16.15 -26.40
N THR A 434 -0.07 -17.22 -26.19
CA THR A 434 0.00 -18.42 -27.02
C THR A 434 -0.62 -18.22 -28.41
N SER A 435 -1.62 -17.35 -28.55
CA SER A 435 -2.19 -16.99 -29.84
C SER A 435 -1.26 -16.12 -30.70
N LEU A 436 -0.57 -15.13 -30.10
CA LEU A 436 0.43 -14.31 -30.79
C LEU A 436 1.57 -15.12 -31.40
N LYS A 437 1.89 -16.29 -30.82
CA LYS A 437 2.84 -17.26 -31.39
C LYS A 437 2.43 -17.75 -32.78
N LYS A 438 1.14 -18.03 -32.99
CA LYS A 438 0.63 -18.64 -34.23
C LYS A 438 0.75 -17.68 -35.42
N ASP A 439 0.55 -16.39 -35.20
CA ASP A 439 0.53 -15.39 -36.27
C ASP A 439 1.94 -14.97 -36.74
N LYS A 440 3.00 -15.24 -35.96
CA LYS A 440 4.36 -14.72 -36.19
C LYS A 440 5.33 -15.71 -36.90
N TYR A 441 5.04 -17.02 -36.85
CA TYR A 441 5.93 -18.09 -37.37
C TYR A 441 5.29 -19.02 -38.42
N MET A 442 4.02 -18.79 -38.80
CA MET A 442 3.28 -19.66 -39.72
C MET A 442 3.41 -19.29 -41.21
N GLU A 443 4.40 -18.49 -41.61
CA GLU A 443 4.69 -18.31 -43.06
C GLU A 443 5.66 -19.37 -43.63
N ASN A 444 6.44 -20.11 -42.83
CA ASN A 444 7.53 -20.94 -43.41
C ASN A 444 7.76 -22.36 -42.85
N TYR A 445 6.91 -22.92 -41.97
CA TYR A 445 7.03 -24.34 -41.59
C TYR A 445 5.68 -25.06 -41.61
N GLU A 446 5.49 -25.88 -42.65
CA GLU A 446 4.38 -26.81 -42.76
C GLU A 446 4.41 -27.82 -41.59
N THR A 447 3.27 -27.94 -40.91
CA THR A 447 2.84 -29.12 -40.14
C THR A 447 3.69 -29.59 -38.94
N LYS A 448 3.72 -28.82 -37.83
CA LYS A 448 3.72 -29.43 -36.47
C LYS A 448 2.73 -28.75 -35.51
N PRO A 449 1.68 -29.43 -35.00
CA PRO A 449 0.39 -28.80 -34.70
C PRO A 449 -0.03 -28.94 -33.21
N LYS A 450 -0.17 -27.84 -32.45
CA LYS A 450 -0.74 -27.80 -31.06
C LYS A 450 -0.05 -28.64 -29.95
N GLU A 451 0.27 -29.92 -30.15
CA GLU A 451 0.88 -30.84 -29.17
C GLU A 451 2.22 -30.34 -28.62
N TYR A 452 3.06 -29.77 -29.48
CA TYR A 452 4.37 -29.26 -29.08
C TYR A 452 4.28 -28.04 -28.15
N SER A 453 3.26 -27.18 -28.33
CA SER A 453 3.01 -26.02 -27.46
C SER A 453 2.54 -26.43 -26.07
N ASN A 454 1.76 -27.52 -25.96
CA ASN A 454 1.25 -28.03 -24.68
C ASN A 454 2.37 -28.66 -23.85
N LYS A 455 3.23 -29.46 -24.50
CA LYS A 455 4.37 -30.11 -23.84
C LYS A 455 5.36 -29.08 -23.30
N PHE A 456 5.58 -27.99 -24.03
CA PHE A 456 6.43 -26.89 -23.56
C PHE A 456 5.80 -26.14 -22.38
N LEU A 457 4.50 -25.81 -22.43
CA LEU A 457 3.85 -25.12 -21.31
C LEU A 457 3.90 -25.93 -20.01
N LEU A 458 3.77 -27.26 -20.11
CA LEU A 458 3.96 -28.16 -18.97
C LEU A 458 5.39 -28.12 -18.43
N LYS A 459 6.42 -28.15 -19.29
CA LYS A 459 7.83 -28.00 -18.87
C LYS A 459 8.08 -26.63 -18.21
N LEU A 460 7.52 -25.57 -18.77
CA LEU A 460 7.64 -24.22 -18.23
C LEU A 460 6.96 -24.09 -16.86
N GLY A 461 5.78 -24.70 -16.70
CA GLY A 461 5.10 -24.77 -15.42
C GLY A 461 5.87 -25.61 -14.40
N LYS A 462 6.51 -26.70 -14.81
CA LYS A 462 7.42 -27.49 -13.94
C LYS A 462 8.59 -26.64 -13.45
N LEU A 463 9.26 -25.93 -14.36
CA LEU A 463 10.33 -25.00 -14.02
C LEU A 463 9.85 -23.94 -13.02
N ALA A 464 8.64 -23.39 -13.22
CA ALA A 464 8.05 -22.42 -12.31
C ALA A 464 7.80 -23.00 -10.92
N PHE A 465 7.27 -24.23 -10.83
CA PHE A 465 7.02 -24.95 -9.58
C PHE A 465 8.31 -25.27 -8.83
N ASP A 466 9.29 -25.88 -9.49
CA ASP A 466 10.58 -26.26 -8.87
C ASP A 466 11.31 -25.02 -8.33
N ASN A 467 11.27 -23.89 -9.04
CA ASN A 467 11.89 -22.64 -8.59
C ASN A 467 11.06 -21.92 -7.51
N LEU A 468 9.73 -22.07 -7.51
CA LEU A 468 8.88 -21.55 -6.43
C LEU A 468 9.17 -22.26 -5.11
N GLU A 469 9.34 -23.58 -5.12
CA GLU A 469 9.71 -24.38 -3.93
C GLU A 469 11.11 -24.01 -3.42
N LYS A 470 12.06 -23.77 -4.33
CA LYS A 470 13.43 -23.33 -3.98
C LYS A 470 13.49 -21.86 -3.54
N GLY A 471 12.43 -21.07 -3.75
CA GLY A 471 12.40 -19.62 -3.49
C GLY A 471 13.20 -18.79 -4.50
N ASN A 472 13.51 -19.34 -5.67
CA ASN A 472 14.30 -18.69 -6.71
C ASN A 472 13.40 -17.80 -7.60
N LEU A 473 13.81 -16.54 -7.80
CA LEU A 473 13.17 -15.59 -8.73
C LEU A 473 13.83 -15.55 -10.11
N ILE A 474 15.11 -15.89 -10.17
CA ILE A 474 15.93 -15.94 -11.38
C ILE A 474 16.51 -17.34 -11.51
N PHE A 475 16.75 -17.77 -12.74
CA PHE A 475 17.30 -19.09 -13.05
C PHE A 475 18.21 -19.03 -14.27
N TYR A 476 19.14 -19.98 -14.36
CA TYR A 476 20.19 -20.03 -15.39
C TYR A 476 19.99 -21.21 -16.34
N GLU A 477 20.79 -21.30 -17.40
CA GLU A 477 20.72 -22.40 -18.38
C GLU A 477 20.75 -23.79 -17.74
N GLN A 478 21.48 -23.96 -16.64
CA GLN A 478 21.52 -25.22 -15.89
C GLN A 478 20.15 -25.57 -15.31
N ASP A 479 19.46 -24.61 -14.68
CA ASP A 479 18.12 -24.80 -14.11
C ASP A 479 17.09 -25.18 -15.20
N MET A 480 17.28 -24.68 -16.43
CA MET A 480 16.45 -25.00 -17.59
C MET A 480 16.68 -26.44 -18.08
N THR A 481 17.95 -26.82 -18.15
CA THR A 481 18.38 -28.15 -18.61
C THR A 481 17.94 -29.24 -17.64
N GLU A 482 18.04 -28.99 -16.32
CA GLU A 482 17.53 -29.87 -15.26
C GLU A 482 16.00 -30.11 -15.38
N ASN A 483 15.28 -29.15 -15.96
CA ASN A 483 13.83 -29.22 -16.21
C ASN A 483 13.46 -29.75 -17.62
N GLY A 484 14.45 -30.21 -18.38
CA GLY A 484 14.25 -30.78 -19.73
C GLY A 484 13.80 -29.75 -20.77
N ILE A 485 14.09 -28.46 -20.56
CA ILE A 485 13.87 -27.38 -21.53
C ILE A 485 15.16 -27.20 -22.33
N ASP A 486 15.08 -27.32 -23.65
CA ASP A 486 16.21 -27.01 -24.54
C ASP A 486 16.37 -25.49 -24.66
N VAL A 487 17.58 -24.99 -24.42
CA VAL A 487 17.92 -23.56 -24.46
C VAL A 487 17.53 -22.93 -25.81
N THR A 488 17.62 -23.69 -26.91
CA THR A 488 17.23 -23.24 -28.27
C THR A 488 15.70 -23.15 -28.47
N GLU A 489 14.90 -23.95 -27.75
CA GLU A 489 13.44 -23.82 -27.72
C GLU A 489 13.02 -22.56 -26.93
N THR A 490 13.80 -22.18 -25.92
CA THR A 490 13.53 -20.99 -25.09
C THR A 490 13.76 -19.67 -25.79
N SER A 491 14.75 -19.53 -26.66
CA SER A 491 14.98 -18.27 -27.40
C SER A 491 13.83 -17.95 -28.38
N VAL A 492 13.17 -18.99 -28.91
CA VAL A 492 11.95 -18.84 -29.73
C VAL A 492 10.80 -18.32 -28.88
N TYR A 493 10.69 -18.76 -27.62
CA TYR A 493 9.65 -18.29 -26.70
C TYR A 493 9.97 -16.97 -26.02
N SER A 494 11.23 -16.66 -25.72
CA SER A 494 11.63 -15.33 -25.25
C SER A 494 11.32 -14.27 -26.31
N GLY A 495 11.43 -14.59 -27.60
CA GLY A 495 11.05 -13.71 -28.71
C GLY A 495 9.54 -13.59 -29.01
N VAL A 496 8.70 -14.45 -28.40
CA VAL A 496 7.25 -14.59 -28.71
C VAL A 496 6.34 -14.36 -27.50
N CYS A 497 6.78 -14.79 -26.32
CA CYS A 497 6.12 -14.66 -25.03
C CYS A 497 6.97 -13.81 -24.08
N THR A 498 7.58 -12.72 -24.60
CA THR A 498 8.35 -11.72 -23.84
C THR A 498 7.62 -11.20 -22.60
N GLU A 499 6.29 -11.29 -22.59
CA GLU A 499 5.40 -10.81 -21.52
C GLU A 499 5.18 -11.87 -20.42
N VAL A 500 5.62 -13.12 -20.64
CA VAL A 500 5.58 -14.22 -19.65
C VAL A 500 6.98 -14.54 -19.15
N PHE A 501 7.93 -14.64 -20.08
CA PHE A 501 9.26 -15.17 -19.86
C PHE A 501 10.29 -14.24 -20.47
N LYS A 502 11.26 -13.80 -19.67
CA LYS A 502 12.29 -12.85 -20.09
C LYS A 502 13.63 -13.56 -20.18
N GLU A 503 14.24 -13.48 -21.37
CA GLU A 503 15.66 -13.78 -21.59
C GLU A 503 16.40 -12.45 -21.50
N GLU A 504 17.33 -12.38 -20.57
CA GLU A 504 18.22 -11.24 -20.41
C GLU A 504 19.66 -11.70 -20.60
N TYR A 505 20.46 -10.81 -21.16
CA TYR A 505 21.90 -10.96 -21.19
C TYR A 505 22.45 -10.17 -20.03
N GLY A 506 23.13 -10.84 -19.10
CA GLY A 506 23.96 -10.14 -18.13
C GLY A 506 25.14 -9.45 -18.83
N LEU A 507 25.94 -8.73 -18.07
CA LEU A 507 27.16 -8.05 -18.57
C LEU A 507 28.13 -8.97 -19.36
N TYR A 508 28.02 -10.30 -19.20
CA TYR A 508 28.92 -11.30 -19.80
C TYR A 508 28.35 -12.03 -21.01
N GLN A 509 27.22 -11.59 -21.56
CA GLN A 509 26.44 -12.38 -22.53
C GLN A 509 25.93 -13.74 -21.98
N ASP A 510 26.15 -14.01 -20.70
CA ASP A 510 25.54 -15.12 -19.98
C ASP A 510 24.04 -14.87 -19.86
N LYS A 511 23.26 -15.90 -20.21
CA LYS A 511 21.81 -15.83 -20.24
C LYS A 511 21.24 -15.99 -18.85
N VAL A 512 20.49 -14.98 -18.41
CA VAL A 512 19.68 -15.03 -17.20
C VAL A 512 18.22 -15.06 -17.60
N TYR A 513 17.47 -15.94 -16.94
CA TYR A 513 16.06 -16.10 -17.20
C TYR A 513 15.25 -15.78 -15.93
N CYS A 514 14.12 -15.12 -16.14
CA CYS A 514 13.14 -14.92 -15.09
C CYS A 514 11.72 -14.83 -15.68
N PHE A 515 10.72 -15.06 -14.84
CA PHE A 515 9.36 -14.66 -15.17
C PHE A 515 9.23 -13.13 -15.03
N VAL A 516 8.36 -12.51 -15.82
CA VAL A 516 8.16 -11.04 -15.80
C VAL A 516 7.71 -10.55 -14.41
N HIS A 517 6.98 -11.41 -13.69
CA HIS A 517 6.57 -11.19 -12.31
C HIS A 517 6.36 -12.53 -11.59
N LEU A 518 6.52 -12.53 -10.26
CA LEU A 518 6.35 -13.70 -9.40
C LEU A 518 4.95 -14.33 -9.50
N SER A 519 3.89 -13.53 -9.67
CA SER A 519 2.53 -14.04 -9.83
C SER A 519 2.37 -14.89 -11.10
N ILE A 520 3.14 -14.61 -12.15
CA ILE A 520 3.16 -15.42 -13.37
C ILE A 520 3.83 -16.76 -13.09
N GLN A 521 4.91 -16.76 -12.30
CA GLN A 521 5.56 -17.98 -11.82
C GLN A 521 4.61 -18.81 -10.93
N GLU A 522 3.95 -18.18 -9.96
CA GLU A 522 2.97 -18.82 -9.07
C GLU A 522 1.78 -19.39 -9.86
N TYR A 523 1.28 -18.66 -10.85
CA TYR A 523 0.22 -19.14 -11.74
C TYR A 523 0.65 -20.34 -12.59
N LEU A 524 1.83 -20.29 -13.21
CA LEU A 524 2.36 -21.39 -14.03
C LEU A 524 2.68 -22.63 -13.19
N ALA A 525 3.16 -22.44 -11.96
CA ALA A 525 3.35 -23.51 -10.99
C ALA A 525 2.01 -24.18 -10.63
N ALA A 526 0.98 -23.37 -10.33
CA ALA A 526 -0.37 -23.88 -10.05
C ALA A 526 -0.95 -24.64 -11.25
N LEU A 527 -0.75 -24.11 -12.46
CA LEU A 527 -1.16 -24.77 -13.71
C LEU A 527 -0.46 -26.12 -13.89
N TYR A 528 0.84 -26.20 -13.62
CA TYR A 528 1.58 -27.46 -13.70
C TYR A 528 1.06 -28.50 -12.73
N VAL A 529 0.86 -28.13 -11.46
CA VAL A 529 0.36 -29.04 -10.42
C VAL A 529 -1.05 -29.52 -10.77
N PHE A 530 -1.92 -28.61 -11.22
CA PHE A 530 -3.27 -28.94 -11.67
C PHE A 530 -3.30 -29.94 -12.84
N LEU A 531 -2.38 -29.80 -13.80
CA LEU A 531 -2.33 -30.66 -14.99
C LEU A 531 -1.59 -31.98 -14.76
N SER A 532 -0.67 -32.03 -13.80
CA SER A 532 0.24 -33.17 -13.60
C SER A 532 -0.22 -34.11 -12.49
N ASN A 533 -1.02 -33.64 -11.53
CA ASN A 533 -1.48 -34.43 -10.40
C ASN A 533 -2.97 -34.76 -10.53
N SER A 534 -3.28 -36.05 -10.65
CA SER A 534 -4.66 -36.54 -10.79
C SER A 534 -5.32 -36.93 -9.46
N SER A 535 -4.68 -36.64 -8.33
CA SER A 535 -5.21 -36.97 -7.00
C SER A 535 -6.55 -36.27 -6.74
N ALA A 536 -7.55 -37.05 -6.31
CA ALA A 536 -8.87 -36.51 -5.95
C ALA A 536 -8.79 -35.49 -4.79
N ASP A 537 -7.84 -35.69 -3.87
CA ASP A 537 -7.63 -34.84 -2.68
C ASP A 537 -6.57 -33.75 -2.86
N LEU A 538 -6.05 -33.56 -4.09
CA LEU A 538 -5.01 -32.57 -4.40
C LEU A 538 -5.29 -31.21 -3.76
N LEU A 539 -6.47 -30.65 -4.00
CA LEU A 539 -6.83 -29.31 -3.52
C LEU A 539 -6.78 -29.21 -1.99
N LYS A 540 -7.24 -30.23 -1.27
CA LYS A 540 -7.20 -30.25 0.21
C LYS A 540 -5.78 -30.38 0.73
N ILE A 541 -4.93 -31.17 0.07
CA ILE A 541 -3.52 -31.32 0.44
C ILE A 541 -2.79 -29.97 0.31
N GLU A 542 -2.99 -29.29 -0.82
CA GLU A 542 -2.35 -28.01 -1.12
C GLU A 542 -2.84 -26.89 -0.18
N VAL A 543 -4.14 -26.87 0.19
CA VAL A 543 -4.66 -25.98 1.25
C VAL A 543 -3.88 -26.17 2.55
N ASN A 544 -3.63 -27.40 2.96
CA ASN A 544 -2.86 -27.67 4.19
C ASN A 544 -1.39 -27.26 4.06
N GLN A 545 -0.79 -27.41 2.89
CA GLN A 545 0.59 -27.00 2.64
C GLN A 545 0.75 -25.48 2.70
N ALA A 546 -0.15 -24.73 2.06
CA ALA A 546 -0.17 -23.28 2.14
C ALA A 546 -0.37 -22.79 3.59
N LEU A 547 -1.27 -23.41 4.35
CA LEU A 547 -1.48 -23.06 5.77
C LEU A 547 -0.28 -23.37 6.67
N LYS A 548 0.62 -24.27 6.28
CA LYS A 548 1.89 -24.50 7.00
C LYS A 548 2.94 -23.43 6.71
N SER A 549 2.82 -22.71 5.59
CA SER A 549 3.73 -21.64 5.23
C SER A 549 3.69 -20.50 6.26
N LYS A 550 4.87 -20.13 6.79
CA LYS A 550 4.98 -19.06 7.80
C LYS A 550 4.80 -17.67 7.20
N ASN A 551 5.38 -17.44 6.03
CA ASN A 551 5.39 -16.13 5.34
C ASN A 551 4.29 -15.99 4.28
N GLY A 552 3.50 -17.04 4.00
CA GLY A 552 2.40 -17.00 3.02
C GLY A 552 2.85 -17.09 1.56
N HIS A 553 4.09 -17.51 1.27
CA HIS A 553 4.62 -17.60 -0.11
C HIS A 553 3.85 -18.52 -1.08
N LEU A 554 2.87 -19.28 -0.60
CA LEU A 554 2.02 -20.16 -1.40
C LEU A 554 0.58 -19.66 -1.51
N ASP A 555 0.27 -18.49 -0.94
CA ASP A 555 -1.10 -17.99 -0.84
C ASP A 555 -1.71 -17.72 -2.24
N LEU A 556 -0.97 -17.00 -3.09
CA LEU A 556 -1.42 -16.68 -4.45
C LEU A 556 -1.38 -17.91 -5.38
N TYR A 557 -0.36 -18.76 -5.23
CA TYR A 557 -0.31 -20.07 -5.88
C TYR A 557 -1.55 -20.92 -5.56
N LEU A 558 -1.97 -20.97 -4.28
CA LEU A 558 -3.15 -21.72 -3.85
C LEU A 558 -4.43 -21.15 -4.47
N CYS A 559 -4.57 -19.82 -4.49
CA CYS A 559 -5.70 -19.14 -5.13
C CYS A 559 -5.81 -19.54 -6.60
N PHE A 560 -4.70 -19.52 -7.35
CA PHE A 560 -4.67 -19.95 -8.75
C PHE A 560 -5.03 -21.43 -8.91
N LEU A 561 -4.48 -22.32 -8.08
CA LEU A 561 -4.74 -23.75 -8.17
C LEU A 561 -6.24 -24.06 -8.00
N LEU A 562 -6.88 -23.41 -7.02
CA LEU A 562 -8.31 -23.55 -6.77
C LEU A 562 -9.12 -22.94 -7.91
N GLY A 563 -8.78 -21.73 -8.37
CA GLY A 563 -9.45 -21.10 -9.50
C GLY A 563 -9.40 -21.93 -10.79
N LEU A 564 -8.27 -22.58 -11.08
CA LEU A 564 -8.10 -23.45 -12.25
C LEU A 564 -9.03 -24.68 -12.22
N SER A 565 -9.49 -25.06 -11.03
CA SER A 565 -10.39 -26.19 -10.83
C SER A 565 -11.85 -25.89 -11.21
N THR A 566 -12.22 -24.62 -11.41
CA THR A 566 -13.57 -24.19 -11.82
C THR A 566 -13.94 -24.63 -13.23
N ASP A 567 -15.24 -24.72 -13.53
CA ASP A 567 -15.71 -25.09 -14.86
C ASP A 567 -15.44 -24.00 -15.91
N SER A 568 -15.49 -22.72 -15.52
CA SER A 568 -15.09 -21.60 -16.38
C SER A 568 -13.62 -21.73 -16.79
N SER A 569 -12.72 -21.91 -15.83
CA SER A 569 -11.29 -22.07 -16.10
C SER A 569 -10.99 -23.35 -16.89
N LYS A 570 -11.62 -24.48 -16.59
CA LYS A 570 -11.50 -25.71 -17.41
C LYS A 570 -11.91 -25.48 -18.86
N SER A 571 -12.94 -24.68 -19.12
CA SER A 571 -13.34 -24.32 -20.49
C SER A 571 -12.28 -23.50 -21.21
N LEU A 572 -11.61 -22.58 -20.49
CA LEU A 572 -10.50 -21.77 -21.01
C LEU A 572 -9.25 -22.62 -21.24
N LEU A 573 -8.94 -23.54 -20.32
CA LEU A 573 -7.83 -24.49 -20.48
C LEU A 573 -8.04 -25.41 -21.68
N LYS A 574 -9.28 -25.83 -21.97
CA LYS A 574 -9.59 -26.55 -23.23
C LYS A 574 -9.28 -25.71 -24.47
N ARG A 575 -9.45 -24.39 -24.43
CA ARG A 575 -9.06 -23.49 -25.53
C ARG A 575 -7.54 -23.34 -25.64
N LEU A 576 -6.84 -23.29 -24.50
CA LEU A 576 -5.38 -23.15 -24.42
C LEU A 576 -4.66 -24.44 -24.87
N LEU A 577 -5.06 -25.58 -24.33
CA LEU A 577 -4.37 -26.87 -24.42
C LEU A 577 -5.07 -27.90 -25.34
N GLY A 578 -6.32 -27.68 -25.77
CA GLY A 578 -7.10 -28.69 -26.51
C GLY A 578 -7.82 -29.70 -25.60
N GLN A 579 -8.09 -30.91 -26.09
CA GLN A 579 -8.72 -31.97 -25.29
C GLN A 579 -7.70 -32.58 -24.30
N THR A 580 -7.67 -32.07 -23.08
CA THR A 580 -6.95 -32.66 -21.95
C THR A 580 -7.90 -33.45 -21.05
N ARG A 581 -7.47 -34.62 -20.57
CA ARG A 581 -8.12 -35.34 -19.46
C ARG A 581 -7.83 -34.54 -18.18
N THR A 582 -8.71 -33.59 -17.85
CA THR A 582 -8.67 -32.91 -16.55
C THR A 582 -9.34 -33.79 -15.50
N SER A 583 -8.70 -34.00 -14.35
CA SER A 583 -9.30 -34.68 -13.20
C SER A 583 -10.57 -33.94 -12.74
N SER A 584 -11.61 -34.71 -12.41
CA SER A 584 -12.81 -34.17 -11.78
C SER A 584 -12.54 -34.00 -10.28
N HIS A 585 -12.24 -32.78 -9.85
CA HIS A 585 -12.17 -32.45 -8.42
C HIS A 585 -13.55 -32.05 -7.90
N ASN A 586 -13.90 -32.49 -6.69
CA ASN A 586 -15.13 -32.09 -6.02
C ASN A 586 -14.97 -30.69 -5.42
N ILE A 587 -15.32 -29.67 -6.20
CA ILE A 587 -15.21 -28.26 -5.80
C ILE A 587 -16.09 -27.98 -4.59
N GLY A 588 -17.31 -28.51 -4.55
CA GLY A 588 -18.24 -28.30 -3.43
C GLY A 588 -17.68 -28.83 -2.11
N GLU A 589 -17.11 -30.03 -2.12
CA GLU A 589 -16.45 -30.60 -0.93
C GLU A 589 -15.19 -29.83 -0.53
N THR A 590 -14.39 -29.37 -1.50
CA THR A 590 -13.20 -28.54 -1.24
C THR A 590 -13.59 -27.20 -0.62
N ALA A 591 -14.65 -26.56 -1.12
CA ALA A 591 -15.17 -25.33 -0.56
C ALA A 591 -15.67 -25.55 0.88
N GLN A 592 -16.43 -26.63 1.14
CA GLN A 592 -16.84 -26.99 2.51
C GLN A 592 -15.64 -27.26 3.43
N TYR A 593 -14.57 -27.89 2.91
CA TYR A 593 -13.34 -28.09 3.65
C TYR A 593 -12.66 -26.76 4.04
N ILE A 594 -12.56 -25.81 3.10
CA ILE A 594 -12.02 -24.47 3.35
C ILE A 594 -12.88 -23.71 4.39
N LYS A 595 -14.21 -23.80 4.29
CA LYS A 595 -15.13 -23.23 5.30
C LYS A 595 -14.89 -23.83 6.68
N GLY A 596 -14.63 -25.14 6.76
CA GLY A 596 -14.19 -25.80 7.98
C GLY A 596 -12.88 -25.22 8.52
N LYS A 597 -11.89 -24.99 7.66
CA LYS A 597 -10.61 -24.38 8.03
C LYS A 597 -10.72 -22.95 8.54
N ILE A 598 -11.61 -22.14 7.97
CA ILE A 598 -11.88 -20.77 8.47
C ILE A 598 -12.40 -20.78 9.92
N LYS A 599 -13.07 -21.85 10.35
CA LYS A 599 -13.56 -22.02 11.74
C LYS A 599 -12.46 -22.39 12.74
N GLU A 600 -11.28 -22.82 12.28
CA GLU A 600 -10.17 -23.26 13.15
C GLU A 600 -9.32 -22.09 13.74
N ASN A 601 -9.76 -20.83 13.62
CA ASN A 601 -9.12 -19.63 14.20
C ASN A 601 -7.65 -19.40 13.82
N PHE A 602 -7.37 -19.33 12.52
CA PHE A 602 -6.07 -18.89 12.01
C PHE A 602 -5.86 -17.37 12.17
N SER A 603 -4.65 -16.86 11.85
CA SER A 603 -4.41 -15.42 11.82
C SER A 603 -5.36 -14.70 10.84
N PRO A 604 -5.64 -13.40 11.02
CA PRO A 604 -6.50 -12.64 10.11
C PRO A 604 -6.09 -12.80 8.65
N GLU A 605 -4.79 -12.77 8.36
CA GLU A 605 -4.22 -12.83 7.01
C GLU A 605 -4.42 -14.20 6.36
N ARG A 606 -4.27 -15.28 7.13
CA ARG A 606 -4.55 -16.64 6.64
C ARG A 606 -6.03 -16.83 6.36
N THR A 607 -6.87 -16.29 7.24
CA THR A 607 -8.32 -16.36 7.09
C THR A 607 -8.76 -15.61 5.83
N ILE A 608 -8.19 -14.42 5.58
CA ILE A 608 -8.45 -13.66 4.36
C ILE A 608 -8.00 -14.44 3.10
N ASN A 609 -6.81 -15.06 3.11
CA ASN A 609 -6.37 -15.87 1.98
C ASN A 609 -7.34 -17.05 1.69
N LEU A 610 -7.89 -17.69 2.73
CA LEU A 610 -8.90 -18.74 2.56
C LEU A 610 -10.22 -18.19 1.99
N PHE A 611 -10.58 -16.94 2.27
CA PHE A 611 -11.71 -16.28 1.62
C PHE A 611 -11.44 -16.01 0.13
N HIS A 612 -10.23 -15.57 -0.25
CA HIS A 612 -9.85 -15.47 -1.67
C HIS A 612 -9.91 -16.80 -2.39
N CYS A 613 -9.47 -17.86 -1.74
CA CYS A 613 -9.59 -19.22 -2.24
C CYS A 613 -11.05 -19.60 -2.56
N LEU A 614 -12.01 -19.18 -1.73
CA LEU A 614 -13.45 -19.40 -1.98
C LEU A 614 -13.97 -18.54 -3.14
N ILE A 615 -13.54 -17.28 -3.22
CA ILE A 615 -13.88 -16.37 -4.33
C ILE A 615 -13.39 -16.95 -5.66
N GLU A 616 -12.16 -17.45 -5.72
CA GLU A 616 -11.61 -18.09 -6.92
C GLU A 616 -12.33 -19.40 -7.29
N LEU A 617 -12.88 -20.12 -6.31
CA LEU A 617 -13.76 -21.29 -6.57
C LEU A 617 -15.15 -20.89 -7.07
N GLY A 618 -15.50 -19.60 -7.07
CA GLY A 618 -16.84 -19.10 -7.34
C GLY A 618 -17.84 -19.42 -6.23
N ASP A 619 -17.38 -19.82 -5.04
CA ASP A 619 -18.25 -20.06 -3.88
C ASP A 619 -18.42 -18.78 -3.07
N ASN A 620 -19.38 -17.96 -3.48
CA ASN A 620 -19.80 -16.76 -2.75
C ASN A 620 -20.77 -17.07 -1.60
N SER A 621 -21.11 -18.34 -1.34
CA SER A 621 -22.18 -18.66 -0.38
C SER A 621 -21.85 -18.22 1.05
N LEU A 622 -20.57 -18.17 1.44
CA LEU A 622 -20.18 -17.58 2.73
C LEU A 622 -20.38 -16.07 2.75
N VAL A 623 -20.13 -15.37 1.65
CA VAL A 623 -20.40 -13.93 1.51
C VAL A 623 -21.90 -13.67 1.59
N GLU A 624 -22.69 -14.44 0.84
CA GLU A 624 -24.15 -14.38 0.85
C GLU A 624 -24.75 -14.76 2.20
N GLU A 625 -24.18 -15.77 2.87
CA GLU A 625 -24.58 -16.22 4.20
C GLU A 625 -24.27 -15.13 5.23
N VAL A 626 -23.08 -14.55 5.17
CA VAL A 626 -22.71 -13.36 5.94
C VAL A 626 -23.67 -12.21 5.65
N GLN A 627 -23.91 -11.83 4.40
CA GLN A 627 -24.83 -10.74 4.04
C GLN A 627 -26.24 -11.03 4.54
N ARG A 628 -26.74 -12.26 4.41
CA ARG A 628 -28.01 -12.71 5.02
C ARG A 628 -27.99 -12.55 6.53
N TYR A 629 -26.88 -12.87 7.21
CA TYR A 629 -26.75 -12.69 8.64
C TYR A 629 -26.72 -11.21 9.05
N LEU A 630 -26.04 -10.35 8.28
CA LEU A 630 -26.04 -8.91 8.52
C LEU A 630 -27.43 -8.31 8.36
N ASN A 631 -28.13 -8.72 7.29
CA ASN A 631 -29.48 -8.28 6.98
C ASN A 631 -30.51 -8.80 8.00
N SER A 632 -30.33 -10.02 8.50
CA SER A 632 -31.24 -10.63 9.50
C SER A 632 -30.94 -10.23 10.95
N GLY A 633 -29.74 -9.71 11.24
CA GLY A 633 -29.35 -9.23 12.58
C GLY A 633 -29.19 -10.33 13.65
N ASN A 634 -29.05 -11.59 13.24
CA ASN A 634 -29.10 -12.77 14.13
C ASN A 634 -27.71 -13.34 14.51
N LEU A 635 -26.63 -12.60 14.33
CA LEU A 635 -25.30 -13.07 14.75
C LEU A 635 -25.17 -12.93 16.28
N SER A 636 -24.99 -14.06 16.97
CA SER A 636 -24.58 -14.02 18.37
C SER A 636 -23.14 -13.46 18.42
N PRO A 637 -22.86 -12.41 19.21
CA PRO A 637 -21.51 -11.84 19.34
C PRO A 637 -20.48 -12.83 19.90
N GLU A 638 -20.92 -13.96 20.45
CA GLU A 638 -20.10 -14.93 21.17
C GLU A 638 -19.39 -15.94 20.24
N ASP A 639 -19.77 -16.01 18.96
CA ASP A 639 -19.35 -17.09 18.04
C ASP A 639 -18.12 -16.80 17.17
N LEU A 640 -17.69 -15.53 17.03
CA LEU A 640 -16.60 -15.14 16.12
C LEU A 640 -15.34 -14.68 16.85
N SER A 641 -14.17 -15.12 16.38
CA SER A 641 -12.87 -14.66 16.85
C SER A 641 -12.43 -13.34 16.23
N PRO A 642 -11.44 -12.63 16.83
CA PRO A 642 -10.81 -11.44 16.25
C PRO A 642 -10.39 -11.56 14.78
N ALA A 643 -9.86 -12.73 14.40
CA ALA A 643 -9.44 -13.01 13.02
C ALA A 643 -10.64 -13.17 12.10
N GLN A 644 -11.72 -13.80 12.59
CA GLN A 644 -12.96 -13.95 11.85
C GLN A 644 -13.68 -12.61 11.66
N TYR A 645 -13.66 -11.70 12.65
CA TYR A 645 -14.16 -10.33 12.46
C TYR A 645 -13.35 -9.54 11.42
N SER A 646 -12.02 -9.70 11.42
CA SER A 646 -11.16 -9.06 10.43
C SER A 646 -11.42 -9.60 9.01
N ALA A 647 -11.64 -10.90 8.89
CA ALA A 647 -11.93 -11.55 7.63
C ALA A 647 -13.37 -11.28 7.15
N LEU A 648 -14.31 -11.15 8.08
CA LEU A 648 -15.67 -10.69 7.82
C LEU A 648 -15.69 -9.26 7.27
N ALA A 649 -14.98 -8.34 7.92
CA ALA A 649 -14.79 -6.97 7.42
C ALA A 649 -14.21 -6.98 6.01
N PHE A 650 -13.22 -7.85 5.77
CA PHE A 650 -12.60 -8.01 4.47
C PHE A 650 -13.61 -8.46 3.41
N VAL A 651 -14.32 -9.56 3.65
CA VAL A 651 -15.35 -10.08 2.74
C VAL A 651 -16.37 -9.02 2.35
N LEU A 652 -16.85 -8.24 3.33
CA LEU A 652 -17.83 -7.18 3.09
C LEU A 652 -17.28 -6.01 2.29
N LEU A 653 -15.98 -5.72 2.44
CA LEU A 653 -15.28 -4.74 1.62
C LEU A 653 -14.99 -5.23 0.20
N MET A 654 -14.93 -6.56 0.01
CA MET A 654 -14.71 -7.22 -1.27
C MET A 654 -16.00 -7.51 -2.05
N SER A 655 -17.17 -7.45 -1.42
CA SER A 655 -18.44 -7.66 -2.10
C SER A 655 -18.67 -6.60 -3.18
N ASP A 656 -19.12 -7.03 -4.36
CA ASP A 656 -19.55 -6.14 -5.45
C ASP A 656 -20.89 -5.46 -5.13
N GLU A 657 -21.62 -5.92 -4.12
CA GLU A 657 -22.86 -5.31 -3.66
C GLU A 657 -22.59 -4.27 -2.55
N GLU A 658 -23.10 -3.05 -2.77
CA GLU A 658 -23.18 -2.03 -1.73
C GLU A 658 -24.12 -2.50 -0.60
N LEU A 659 -23.72 -2.31 0.65
CA LEU A 659 -24.60 -2.56 1.79
C LEU A 659 -25.57 -1.39 1.95
N ASP A 660 -26.88 -1.64 1.96
CA ASP A 660 -27.85 -0.56 2.20
C ASP A 660 -27.69 0.02 3.61
N VAL A 661 -27.64 -0.83 4.63
CA VAL A 661 -27.48 -0.42 6.04
C VAL A 661 -26.44 -1.28 6.74
N PHE A 662 -25.39 -0.64 7.27
CA PHE A 662 -24.43 -1.26 8.17
C PHE A 662 -24.67 -0.78 9.61
N ASP A 663 -25.19 -1.67 10.46
CA ASP A 663 -25.47 -1.38 11.87
C ASP A 663 -24.46 -2.08 12.77
N LEU A 664 -23.49 -1.33 13.28
CA LEU A 664 -22.41 -1.88 14.10
C LEU A 664 -22.92 -2.40 15.45
N LYS A 665 -24.04 -1.87 15.98
CA LYS A 665 -24.60 -2.29 17.27
C LYS A 665 -24.99 -3.75 17.30
N LYS A 666 -25.35 -4.32 16.14
CA LYS A 666 -25.67 -5.74 15.99
C LYS A 666 -24.48 -6.66 16.29
N TYR A 667 -23.25 -6.12 16.33
CA TYR A 667 -22.01 -6.88 16.51
C TYR A 667 -21.23 -6.49 17.77
N ILE A 668 -21.76 -5.60 18.61
CA ILE A 668 -21.07 -5.14 19.83
C ILE A 668 -21.00 -6.30 20.83
N ARG A 669 -19.76 -6.67 21.20
CA ARG A 669 -19.41 -7.43 22.40
C ARG A 669 -19.00 -6.46 23.51
N TRP A 670 -18.85 -6.96 24.74
CA TRP A 670 -18.24 -6.22 25.85
C TRP A 670 -16.73 -5.88 25.65
N ASP A 671 -16.16 -6.17 24.46
CA ASP A 671 -14.77 -5.91 24.08
C ASP A 671 -14.65 -4.93 22.90
N GLU A 672 -13.51 -4.25 22.77
CA GLU A 672 -13.22 -3.23 21.73
C GLU A 672 -13.08 -3.80 20.30
N GLU A 673 -13.23 -5.12 20.12
CA GLU A 673 -12.89 -5.83 18.89
C GLU A 673 -13.91 -5.63 17.75
N HIS A 674 -15.14 -5.24 18.07
CA HIS A 674 -16.19 -4.93 17.08
C HIS A 674 -15.79 -3.77 16.15
N CYS A 675 -14.90 -2.87 16.60
CA CYS A 675 -14.32 -1.81 15.79
C CYS A 675 -13.54 -2.32 14.56
N ARG A 676 -13.16 -3.62 14.51
CA ARG A 676 -12.54 -4.22 13.32
C ARG A 676 -13.47 -4.27 12.10
N LEU A 677 -14.79 -4.16 12.31
CA LEU A 677 -15.79 -4.05 11.24
C LEU A 677 -15.99 -2.60 10.76
N LEU A 678 -15.49 -1.58 11.46
CA LEU A 678 -15.63 -0.17 11.04
C LEU A 678 -15.22 0.12 9.59
N PRO A 679 -14.19 -0.54 9.00
CA PRO A 679 -13.87 -0.33 7.60
C PRO A 679 -15.04 -0.59 6.64
N VAL A 680 -16.01 -1.44 7.01
CA VAL A 680 -17.20 -1.77 6.21
C VAL A 680 -18.06 -0.54 5.91
N VAL A 681 -17.97 0.52 6.71
CA VAL A 681 -18.60 1.83 6.43
C VAL A 681 -18.24 2.35 5.03
N LYS A 682 -17.07 1.99 4.49
CA LYS A 682 -16.63 2.34 3.12
C LYS A 682 -17.44 1.68 2.03
N ASN A 683 -18.25 0.66 2.33
CA ASN A 683 -19.10 -0.05 1.38
C ASN A 683 -20.59 0.01 1.74
N SER A 684 -20.99 0.88 2.68
CA SER A 684 -22.38 1.05 3.10
C SER A 684 -22.97 2.39 2.67
N ARG A 685 -24.26 2.44 2.30
CA ARG A 685 -25.00 3.68 2.04
C ARG A 685 -25.38 4.42 3.31
N THR A 686 -25.81 3.65 4.30
CA THR A 686 -26.14 4.09 5.66
C THR A 686 -25.27 3.34 6.67
N ALA A 687 -24.66 4.06 7.61
CA ALA A 687 -23.86 3.50 8.70
C ALA A 687 -24.41 3.93 10.06
N LEU A 688 -24.92 2.96 10.83
CA LEU A 688 -25.44 3.16 12.18
C LEU A 688 -24.38 2.71 13.19
N LEU A 689 -23.69 3.68 13.76
CA LEU A 689 -22.57 3.50 14.68
C LEU A 689 -22.85 4.12 16.06
N ASN A 690 -24.13 4.39 16.37
CA ASN A 690 -24.50 5.00 17.62
C ASN A 690 -24.27 4.04 18.80
N SER A 691 -23.90 4.57 19.96
CA SER A 691 -23.61 3.79 21.18
C SER A 691 -22.57 2.65 20.98
N CYS A 692 -21.58 2.86 20.12
CA CYS A 692 -20.54 1.86 19.79
C CYS A 692 -19.21 2.13 20.52
N ASP A 693 -19.21 2.97 21.57
CA ASP A 693 -18.03 3.37 22.34
C ASP A 693 -16.84 3.80 21.45
N LEU A 694 -17.13 4.50 20.34
CA LEU A 694 -16.10 4.94 19.38
C LEU A 694 -15.14 5.96 20.02
N THR A 695 -13.86 5.80 19.72
CA THR A 695 -12.79 6.73 20.12
C THR A 695 -12.34 7.62 18.97
N ASP A 696 -11.53 8.64 19.27
CA ASP A 696 -10.92 9.50 18.24
C ASP A 696 -10.11 8.72 17.20
N GLU A 697 -9.45 7.63 17.60
CA GLU A 697 -8.70 6.76 16.67
C GLU A 697 -9.62 6.06 15.66
N ASN A 698 -10.86 5.78 16.05
CA ASN A 698 -11.84 5.17 15.16
C ASN A 698 -12.35 6.16 14.10
N CYS A 699 -12.33 7.47 14.39
CA CYS A 699 -12.76 8.51 13.45
C CYS A 699 -11.89 8.60 12.20
N GLU A 700 -10.61 8.23 12.25
CA GLU A 700 -9.73 8.20 11.06
C GLU A 700 -10.24 7.26 9.95
N VAL A 701 -10.82 6.11 10.34
CA VAL A 701 -11.42 5.17 9.38
C VAL A 701 -12.61 5.83 8.68
N LEU A 702 -13.43 6.55 9.44
CA LEU A 702 -14.61 7.26 8.94
C LEU A 702 -14.22 8.43 8.01
N ILE A 703 -13.19 9.20 8.34
CA ILE A 703 -12.66 10.26 7.46
C ILE A 703 -12.23 9.69 6.11
N SER A 704 -11.55 8.55 6.13
CA SER A 704 -11.11 7.90 4.90
C SER A 704 -12.28 7.40 4.04
N ALA A 705 -13.42 7.08 4.65
CA ALA A 705 -14.65 6.77 3.92
C ALA A 705 -15.27 8.05 3.31
N LEU A 706 -15.38 9.12 4.11
CA LEU A 706 -15.98 10.40 3.68
C LEU A 706 -15.20 11.09 2.55
N ARG A 707 -13.86 10.96 2.53
CA ARG A 707 -13.00 11.54 1.48
C ARG A 707 -12.93 10.71 0.19
N SER A 708 -13.46 9.49 0.19
CA SER A 708 -13.32 8.60 -0.96
C SER A 708 -14.33 8.91 -2.04
N ASN A 709 -13.86 9.23 -3.25
CA ASN A 709 -14.69 9.52 -4.43
C ASN A 709 -15.61 8.36 -4.82
N CYS A 710 -15.28 7.14 -4.35
CA CYS A 710 -16.01 5.92 -4.63
C CYS A 710 -16.71 5.34 -3.39
N SER A 711 -16.83 6.09 -2.29
CA SER A 711 -17.64 5.62 -1.16
C SER A 711 -19.14 5.69 -1.50
N PRO A 712 -19.91 4.63 -1.19
CA PRO A 712 -21.35 4.65 -1.29
C PRO A 712 -22.02 5.35 -0.10
N LEU A 713 -21.26 5.72 0.95
CA LEU A 713 -21.77 6.40 2.15
C LEU A 713 -22.25 7.80 1.79
N ARG A 714 -23.53 7.89 1.45
CA ARG A 714 -24.18 9.10 0.94
C ARG A 714 -25.49 9.40 1.66
N GLU A 715 -26.12 8.42 2.31
CA GLU A 715 -27.42 8.61 2.95
C GLU A 715 -27.22 9.08 4.39
N GLU A 716 -26.82 8.20 5.30
CA GLU A 716 -26.78 8.51 6.74
C GLU A 716 -25.54 7.97 7.45
N LEU A 717 -24.96 8.79 8.31
CA LEU A 717 -23.95 8.40 9.30
C LEU A 717 -24.45 8.78 10.69
N ASP A 718 -24.87 7.78 11.46
CA ASP A 718 -25.30 7.96 12.85
C ASP A 718 -24.18 7.61 13.82
N LEU A 719 -23.64 8.63 14.49
CA LEU A 719 -22.59 8.52 15.51
C LEU A 719 -23.13 8.83 16.91
N SER A 720 -24.45 8.92 17.09
CA SER A 720 -25.07 9.36 18.34
C SER A 720 -24.62 8.54 19.56
N ASP A 721 -24.64 9.15 20.74
CA ASP A 721 -24.35 8.49 22.03
C ASP A 721 -22.95 7.82 22.10
N ASN A 722 -21.99 8.30 21.31
CA ASN A 722 -20.58 7.96 21.50
C ASN A 722 -19.92 9.05 22.35
N ASP A 723 -19.82 8.77 23.64
CA ASP A 723 -19.25 9.69 24.62
C ASP A 723 -17.77 10.00 24.28
N ARG A 724 -17.42 11.29 24.17
CA ARG A 724 -16.04 11.83 23.93
C ARG A 724 -15.63 11.99 22.46
N LEU A 725 -16.57 12.24 21.53
CA LEU A 725 -16.23 12.48 20.13
C LEU A 725 -15.96 13.94 19.75
N ASP A 726 -15.71 14.88 20.67
CA ASP A 726 -15.49 16.29 20.26
C ASP A 726 -14.24 16.47 19.38
N SER A 727 -13.12 15.87 19.79
CA SER A 727 -11.89 15.76 18.99
C SER A 727 -12.11 14.92 17.72
N GLY A 728 -12.83 13.80 17.83
CA GLY A 728 -13.28 13.02 16.68
C GLY A 728 -14.12 13.82 15.66
N VAL A 729 -15.00 14.72 16.11
CA VAL A 729 -15.85 15.59 15.28
C VAL A 729 -15.02 16.65 14.58
N LYS A 730 -13.99 17.19 15.25
CA LYS A 730 -12.99 18.05 14.60
C LYS A 730 -12.28 17.33 13.45
N LEU A 731 -11.90 16.06 13.64
CA LEU A 731 -11.30 15.25 12.59
C LEU A 731 -12.30 14.92 11.46
N LEU A 732 -13.52 14.49 11.80
CA LEU A 732 -14.61 14.22 10.85
C LEU A 732 -14.96 15.44 10.00
N SER A 733 -14.89 16.65 10.57
CA SER A 733 -15.11 17.91 9.85
C SER A 733 -14.16 18.07 8.66
N ALA A 734 -12.92 17.58 8.76
CA ALA A 734 -11.97 17.59 7.65
C ALA A 734 -12.30 16.59 6.53
N GLY A 735 -13.15 15.59 6.80
CA GLY A 735 -13.73 14.70 5.79
C GLY A 735 -14.99 15.31 5.16
N LEU A 736 -15.86 15.93 5.97
CA LEU A 736 -17.08 16.59 5.51
C LEU A 736 -16.79 17.80 4.58
N GLY A 737 -15.74 18.55 4.89
CA GLY A 737 -15.30 19.69 4.08
C GLY A 737 -14.61 19.32 2.77
N ASP A 738 -14.37 18.03 2.52
CA ASP A 738 -13.81 17.55 1.26
C ASP A 738 -14.86 17.59 0.14
N SER A 739 -14.49 18.11 -1.03
CA SER A 739 -15.39 18.25 -2.20
C SER A 739 -15.97 16.92 -2.70
N HIS A 740 -15.38 15.79 -2.31
CA HIS A 740 -15.84 14.46 -2.69
C HIS A 740 -16.84 13.85 -1.71
N CYS A 741 -17.05 14.46 -0.54
CA CYS A 741 -18.02 14.01 0.44
C CYS A 741 -19.45 14.28 -0.04
N LYS A 742 -20.28 13.24 -0.07
CA LYS A 742 -21.67 13.26 -0.55
C LYS A 742 -22.70 12.88 0.52
N LEU A 743 -22.32 12.90 1.79
CA LEU A 743 -23.20 12.52 2.90
C LEU A 743 -24.37 13.50 3.02
N GLU A 744 -25.60 12.97 3.11
CA GLU A 744 -26.82 13.76 3.25
C GLU A 744 -27.26 13.93 4.71
N ILE A 745 -27.10 12.92 5.57
CA ILE A 745 -27.54 12.93 6.97
C ILE A 745 -26.36 12.62 7.91
N LEU A 746 -26.14 13.48 8.90
CA LEU A 746 -25.18 13.26 9.97
C LEU A 746 -25.87 13.39 11.32
N ARG A 747 -25.82 12.33 12.15
CA ARG A 747 -26.33 12.37 13.53
C ARG A 747 -25.18 12.30 14.52
N LEU A 748 -25.11 13.28 15.39
CA LEU A 748 -24.11 13.46 16.46
C LEU A 748 -24.80 13.67 17.81
N SER A 749 -26.03 13.19 17.95
CA SER A 749 -26.85 13.37 19.15
C SER A 749 -26.13 12.82 20.39
N GLY A 750 -25.97 13.60 21.45
CA GLY A 750 -25.36 13.08 22.70
C GLY A 750 -23.87 12.75 22.65
N CYS A 751 -23.11 13.26 21.67
CA CYS A 751 -21.67 12.98 21.50
C CYS A 751 -20.73 13.87 22.34
N ARG A 752 -21.28 14.83 23.08
CA ARG A 752 -20.55 15.88 23.84
C ARG A 752 -19.75 16.83 22.94
N VAL A 753 -20.29 17.16 21.78
CA VAL A 753 -19.72 18.19 20.91
C VAL A 753 -19.76 19.54 21.62
N THR A 754 -18.62 20.23 21.68
CA THR A 754 -18.43 21.53 22.34
C THR A 754 -18.43 22.68 21.32
N GLU A 755 -18.17 23.90 21.79
CA GLU A 755 -17.92 25.06 20.92
C GLU A 755 -16.85 24.79 19.85
N GLU A 756 -15.78 24.06 20.18
CA GLU A 756 -14.69 23.77 19.25
C GLU A 756 -15.12 22.82 18.13
N GLY A 757 -15.81 21.73 18.48
CA GLY A 757 -16.37 20.80 17.51
C GLY A 757 -17.40 21.47 16.60
N CYS A 758 -18.28 22.32 17.15
CA CYS A 758 -19.24 23.09 16.37
C CYS A 758 -18.60 24.12 15.44
N SER A 759 -17.51 24.77 15.87
CA SER A 759 -16.74 25.66 15.01
C SER A 759 -16.12 24.91 13.83
N SER A 760 -15.60 23.70 14.08
CA SER A 760 -15.03 22.85 13.03
C SER A 760 -16.08 22.39 12.03
N LEU A 761 -17.25 21.96 12.51
CA LEU A 761 -18.40 21.60 11.67
C LEU A 761 -18.86 22.80 10.82
N ALA A 762 -18.97 23.99 11.42
CA ALA A 762 -19.35 25.20 10.68
C ALA A 762 -18.36 25.51 9.55
N SER A 763 -17.05 25.36 9.79
CA SER A 763 -16.03 25.55 8.75
C SER A 763 -16.14 24.53 7.62
N ALA A 764 -16.41 23.26 7.96
CA ALA A 764 -16.58 22.19 6.97
C ALA A 764 -17.81 22.43 6.09
N LEU A 765 -18.94 22.80 6.68
CA LEU A 765 -20.19 23.09 5.96
C LEU A 765 -20.06 24.30 5.01
N ARG A 766 -19.24 25.29 5.35
CA ARG A 766 -18.91 26.40 4.42
C ARG A 766 -18.03 25.97 3.27
N SER A 767 -17.14 25.01 3.51
CA SER A 767 -16.17 24.53 2.51
C SER A 767 -16.81 23.58 1.49
N ASN A 768 -17.80 22.79 1.93
CA ASN A 768 -18.57 21.88 1.09
C ASN A 768 -20.09 21.98 1.38
N PRO A 769 -20.76 23.06 0.94
CA PRO A 769 -22.14 23.35 1.33
C PRO A 769 -23.21 22.53 0.59
N SER A 770 -22.83 21.71 -0.40
CA SER A 770 -23.74 21.22 -1.44
C SER A 770 -24.46 19.90 -1.17
N HIS A 771 -24.11 19.16 -0.11
CA HIS A 771 -24.57 17.78 0.07
C HIS A 771 -25.32 17.49 1.37
N LEU A 772 -24.87 18.00 2.53
CA LEU A 772 -25.52 17.71 3.81
C LEU A 772 -26.89 18.40 3.89
N ARG A 773 -27.92 17.63 4.18
CA ARG A 773 -29.33 18.05 4.31
C ARG A 773 -29.82 18.06 5.74
N GLU A 774 -29.39 17.08 6.54
CA GLU A 774 -29.76 16.95 7.95
C GLU A 774 -28.51 16.84 8.84
N LEU A 775 -28.50 17.64 9.91
CA LEU A 775 -27.47 17.60 10.94
C LEU A 775 -28.13 17.57 12.32
N ASP A 776 -28.12 16.42 12.99
CA ASP A 776 -28.60 16.29 14.35
C ASP A 776 -27.46 16.50 15.36
N LEU A 777 -27.48 17.64 16.04
CA LEU A 777 -26.59 17.98 17.15
C LEU A 777 -27.32 18.01 18.51
N SER A 778 -28.50 17.41 18.61
CA SER A 778 -29.28 17.40 19.85
C SER A 778 -28.50 16.82 21.03
N TYR A 779 -28.78 17.29 22.25
CA TYR A 779 -28.13 16.81 23.48
C TYR A 779 -26.59 16.97 23.51
N ASN A 780 -26.05 17.97 22.81
CA ASN A 780 -24.65 18.42 22.91
C ASN A 780 -24.52 19.78 23.63
N HIS A 781 -23.28 20.26 23.80
CA HIS A 781 -22.98 21.52 24.49
C HIS A 781 -22.22 22.51 23.57
N PRO A 782 -22.86 22.96 22.46
CA PRO A 782 -22.21 23.79 21.45
C PRO A 782 -21.82 25.19 21.92
N GLY A 783 -22.28 25.64 23.10
CA GLY A 783 -22.08 26.99 23.66
C GLY A 783 -22.60 28.13 22.78
N ASP A 784 -22.66 29.36 23.31
CA ASP A 784 -23.21 30.51 22.56
C ASP A 784 -22.43 30.79 21.27
N SER A 785 -21.11 30.57 21.30
CA SER A 785 -20.22 30.76 20.17
C SER A 785 -20.48 29.75 19.05
N GLY A 786 -20.54 28.45 19.37
CA GLY A 786 -20.79 27.40 18.38
C GLY A 786 -22.16 27.53 17.74
N VAL A 787 -23.17 27.96 18.50
CA VAL A 787 -24.52 28.27 18.01
C VAL A 787 -24.49 29.37 16.99
N LYS A 788 -23.86 30.50 17.33
CA LYS A 788 -23.75 31.64 16.43
C LYS A 788 -23.06 31.26 15.12
N LEU A 789 -22.01 30.45 15.17
CA LEU A 789 -21.30 29.97 13.99
C LEU A 789 -22.17 29.09 13.10
N LEU A 790 -22.90 28.13 13.68
CA LEU A 790 -23.80 27.24 12.96
C LEU A 790 -25.02 27.99 12.39
N SER A 791 -25.61 28.92 13.14
CA SER A 791 -26.69 29.79 12.65
C SER A 791 -26.27 30.61 11.44
N ALA A 792 -25.05 31.16 11.46
CA ALA A 792 -24.51 31.89 10.31
C ALA A 792 -24.31 30.99 9.07
N VAL A 793 -24.04 29.69 9.24
CA VAL A 793 -23.99 28.74 8.12
C VAL A 793 -25.39 28.52 7.53
N LEU A 794 -26.42 28.43 8.37
CA LEU A 794 -27.81 28.24 7.92
C LEU A 794 -28.37 29.47 7.21
N GLU A 795 -27.83 30.65 7.48
CA GLU A 795 -28.19 31.89 6.78
C GLU A 795 -27.52 31.99 5.40
N ASP A 796 -26.49 31.20 5.13
CA ASP A 796 -25.79 31.18 3.84
C ASP A 796 -26.69 30.59 2.73
N PRO A 797 -26.94 31.31 1.63
CA PRO A 797 -27.75 30.81 0.51
C PRO A 797 -27.22 29.54 -0.17
N SER A 798 -25.92 29.25 -0.02
CA SER A 798 -25.30 28.04 -0.55
C SER A 798 -25.58 26.79 0.31
N CYS A 799 -25.99 26.98 1.56
CA CYS A 799 -26.28 25.89 2.49
C CYS A 799 -27.58 25.16 2.11
N LYS A 800 -27.52 23.84 1.94
CA LYS A 800 -28.68 22.99 1.63
C LYS A 800 -29.31 22.30 2.84
N LEU A 801 -28.86 22.61 4.05
CA LEU A 801 -29.48 22.07 5.27
C LEU A 801 -30.95 22.45 5.30
N GLU A 802 -31.83 21.45 5.35
CA GLU A 802 -33.27 21.65 5.26
C GLU A 802 -33.77 22.33 6.54
N LYS A 803 -34.20 23.59 6.43
CA LYS A 803 -34.92 24.30 7.50
C LYS A 803 -36.37 23.81 7.48
N THR A 804 -36.73 22.91 8.38
CA THR A 804 -38.12 22.44 8.46
C THR A 804 -39.02 23.54 9.01
N ASN A 805 -39.95 24.01 8.17
CA ASN A 805 -41.09 24.84 8.54
C ASN A 805 -42.29 23.94 8.86
N ASP A 806 -43.05 24.34 9.88
CA ASP A 806 -44.34 23.80 10.37
C ASP A 806 -44.35 22.57 11.33
N ASN A 807 -44.74 22.90 12.57
CA ASN A 807 -45.45 22.09 13.59
C ASN A 807 -44.87 20.77 14.13
N ASN A 808 -43.64 20.39 13.82
CA ASN A 808 -42.85 19.44 14.61
C ASN A 808 -41.41 19.95 14.77
N GLN A 809 -41.23 21.01 15.57
CA GLN A 809 -39.90 21.51 15.96
C GLN A 809 -39.07 20.40 16.61
N LYS A 810 -38.11 19.77 15.89
CA LYS A 810 -36.79 19.26 16.35
C LYS A 810 -36.00 18.69 15.16
N GLN A 811 -35.27 19.50 14.38
CA GLN A 811 -34.23 18.94 13.49
C GLN A 811 -33.12 19.88 13.01
N LEU A 812 -33.06 21.11 13.52
CA LEU A 812 -31.84 21.90 13.53
C LEU A 812 -31.90 22.77 14.77
N ILE A 813 -31.16 22.36 15.79
CA ILE A 813 -31.01 23.04 17.08
C ILE A 813 -32.33 23.13 17.87
N THR A 814 -32.59 22.14 18.70
CA THR A 814 -33.43 22.33 19.89
C THR A 814 -32.66 21.83 21.10
N TRP A 815 -32.11 22.76 21.90
CA TRP A 815 -31.95 22.52 23.34
C TRP A 815 -33.33 22.48 23.95
N ASP A 816 -34.08 21.43 23.65
CA ASP A 816 -35.18 21.09 24.51
C ASP A 816 -34.57 20.41 25.73
N SER A 817 -33.82 21.20 26.52
CA SER A 817 -33.71 20.94 27.94
C SER A 817 -35.13 20.67 28.39
N CYS A 818 -35.37 19.50 28.96
CA CYS A 818 -36.74 19.14 29.33
C CYS A 818 -37.29 20.24 30.24
N GLN A 819 -38.40 20.85 29.86
CA GLN A 819 -39.05 21.82 30.72
C GLN A 819 -39.70 21.05 31.87
N LEU A 820 -38.94 20.94 32.96
CA LEU A 820 -39.35 20.23 34.15
C LEU A 820 -39.96 21.21 35.16
N THR A 821 -41.04 20.80 35.81
CA THR A 821 -41.67 21.53 36.90
C THR A 821 -41.89 20.61 38.10
N LEU A 822 -41.57 21.11 39.29
CA LEU A 822 -41.72 20.36 40.54
C LEU A 822 -43.21 20.18 40.86
N ASP A 823 -43.60 18.96 41.21
CA ASP A 823 -44.98 18.62 41.54
C ASP A 823 -45.29 18.95 43.02
N PRO A 824 -46.13 19.97 43.30
CA PRO A 824 -46.55 20.30 44.66
C PRO A 824 -47.30 19.16 45.35
N ASN A 825 -47.87 18.21 44.60
CA ASN A 825 -48.58 17.05 45.16
C ASN A 825 -47.64 15.94 45.63
N THR A 826 -46.37 15.96 45.23
CA THR A 826 -45.34 15.03 45.72
C THR A 826 -44.45 15.66 46.79
N ALA A 827 -44.30 16.99 46.78
CA ALA A 827 -43.40 17.73 47.65
C ALA A 827 -43.65 17.48 49.15
N HIS A 828 -42.60 17.10 49.88
CA HIS A 828 -42.68 17.02 51.34
C HIS A 828 -43.05 18.38 51.95
N ARG A 829 -43.79 18.39 53.06
CA ARG A 829 -44.18 19.63 53.76
C ARG A 829 -43.02 20.49 54.26
N LEU A 830 -41.78 19.99 54.22
CA LEU A 830 -40.60 20.77 54.65
C LEU A 830 -39.89 21.44 53.46
N LEU A 831 -40.44 21.30 52.26
CA LEU A 831 -39.95 21.92 51.04
C LEU A 831 -40.91 23.03 50.63
N SER A 832 -40.42 24.25 50.51
CA SER A 832 -41.14 25.34 49.84
C SER A 832 -40.76 25.37 48.36
N LEU A 833 -41.76 25.26 47.49
CA LEU A 833 -41.59 25.41 46.04
C LEU A 833 -41.73 26.89 45.65
N SER A 834 -40.82 27.39 44.81
CA SER A 834 -40.75 28.78 44.36
C SER A 834 -40.28 28.87 42.91
N GLY A 835 -40.28 30.09 42.34
CA GLY A 835 -39.82 30.32 40.95
C GLY A 835 -40.64 29.54 39.92
N GLY A 836 -41.98 29.59 40.02
CA GLY A 836 -42.86 28.84 39.12
C GLY A 836 -42.75 27.31 39.28
N ASN A 837 -42.52 26.83 40.52
CA ASN A 837 -42.23 25.43 40.83
C ASN A 837 -40.93 24.91 40.18
N ARG A 838 -39.92 25.75 39.97
CA ARG A 838 -38.60 25.30 39.50
C ARG A 838 -37.56 25.21 40.60
N LYS A 839 -37.84 25.74 41.80
CA LYS A 839 -36.90 25.71 42.94
C LYS A 839 -37.54 25.11 44.19
N ALA A 840 -36.91 24.09 44.75
CA ALA A 840 -37.23 23.52 46.06
C ALA A 840 -36.23 23.99 47.10
N THR A 841 -36.73 24.63 48.18
CA THR A 841 -35.90 25.06 49.31
C THR A 841 -36.38 24.39 50.58
N ARG A 842 -35.47 23.86 51.39
CA ARG A 842 -35.84 23.23 52.67
C ARG A 842 -35.97 24.28 53.77
N GLY A 843 -37.16 24.35 54.39
CA GLY A 843 -37.49 25.36 55.39
C GLY A 843 -38.54 24.89 56.40
N ALA A 844 -39.39 25.83 56.84
CA ALA A 844 -40.50 25.57 57.75
C ALA A 844 -41.60 24.72 57.09
N GLU A 845 -42.46 24.10 57.90
CA GLU A 845 -43.58 23.30 57.40
C GLU A 845 -44.52 24.16 56.55
N GLN A 846 -44.80 23.70 55.33
CA GLN A 846 -45.67 24.33 54.37
C GLN A 846 -47.09 23.77 54.52
N PRO A 847 -48.14 24.61 54.37
CA PRO A 847 -49.53 24.22 54.55
C PRO A 847 -50.08 23.47 53.32
N TYR A 848 -49.35 22.46 52.84
CA TYR A 848 -49.78 21.66 51.70
C TYR A 848 -50.89 20.67 52.09
N PRO A 849 -51.97 20.54 51.29
CA PRO A 849 -53.01 19.54 51.51
C PRO A 849 -52.46 18.11 51.50
N ASP A 850 -53.10 17.22 52.25
CA ASP A 850 -52.78 15.80 52.21
C ASP A 850 -53.03 15.23 50.81
N HIS A 851 -52.09 14.41 50.34
CA HIS A 851 -52.13 13.82 49.00
C HIS A 851 -51.42 12.45 49.00
N PRO A 852 -51.96 11.42 48.33
CA PRO A 852 -51.36 10.06 48.34
C PRO A 852 -49.95 10.01 47.74
N GLY A 853 -49.65 10.90 46.77
CA GLY A 853 -48.33 11.02 46.16
C GLY A 853 -47.26 11.74 46.99
N ARG A 854 -47.64 12.34 48.14
CA ARG A 854 -46.77 13.21 48.93
C ARG A 854 -45.74 12.44 49.74
N PHE A 855 -44.48 12.81 49.66
CA PHE A 855 -43.46 12.28 50.58
C PHE A 855 -43.65 12.81 52.01
N ASP A 856 -43.56 11.96 53.02
CA ASP A 856 -43.73 12.32 54.45
C ASP A 856 -42.53 12.00 55.36
N CYS A 857 -41.62 11.13 54.91
CA CYS A 857 -40.49 10.67 55.71
C CYS A 857 -39.23 11.51 55.48
N ARG A 858 -38.94 11.86 54.22
CA ARG A 858 -37.74 12.60 53.82
C ARG A 858 -38.13 13.78 52.91
N PRO A 859 -37.47 14.95 53.04
CA PRO A 859 -37.75 16.14 52.21
C PRO A 859 -37.44 15.94 50.72
N GLN A 860 -38.37 15.30 50.01
CA GLN A 860 -38.27 14.94 48.60
C GLN A 860 -39.39 15.56 47.78
N VAL A 861 -39.16 15.74 46.50
CA VAL A 861 -40.15 16.18 45.50
C VAL A 861 -39.79 15.55 44.16
N LEU A 862 -40.80 15.19 43.35
CA LEU A 862 -40.62 14.80 41.96
C LEU A 862 -41.09 15.91 41.02
N CYS A 863 -40.60 15.87 39.78
CA CYS A 863 -41.18 16.64 38.68
C CYS A 863 -42.53 16.05 38.25
N ARG A 864 -43.36 16.88 37.62
CA ARG A 864 -44.68 16.49 37.08
C ARG A 864 -44.52 15.66 35.82
N GLU A 865 -43.54 16.01 35.00
CA GLU A 865 -43.29 15.43 33.69
C GLU A 865 -42.63 14.05 33.83
N SER A 866 -43.09 13.10 33.01
CA SER A 866 -42.49 11.78 32.88
C SER A 866 -41.62 11.72 31.62
N LEU A 867 -40.47 11.08 31.72
CA LEU A 867 -39.47 10.96 30.66
C LEU A 867 -39.45 9.54 30.11
N THR A 868 -39.61 9.41 28.78
CA THR A 868 -39.61 8.14 28.03
C THR A 868 -38.74 8.18 26.77
N GLY A 869 -37.96 9.23 26.57
CA GLY A 869 -37.08 9.40 25.41
C GLY A 869 -35.70 9.93 25.81
N ARG A 870 -34.97 10.52 24.85
CA ARG A 870 -33.74 11.26 25.13
C ARG A 870 -34.09 12.60 25.80
N CYS A 871 -33.44 12.90 26.90
CA CYS A 871 -33.78 14.02 27.77
C CYS A 871 -32.51 14.57 28.42
N TYR A 872 -32.36 15.89 28.43
CA TYR A 872 -31.31 16.57 29.19
C TYR A 872 -31.91 17.65 30.07
N TRP A 873 -31.44 17.78 31.30
CA TRP A 873 -31.76 18.92 32.16
C TRP A 873 -30.60 19.22 33.10
N GLU A 874 -30.53 20.45 33.57
CA GLU A 874 -29.57 20.88 34.56
C GLU A 874 -30.27 21.14 35.89
N ALA A 875 -29.58 20.86 36.99
CA ALA A 875 -30.03 21.20 38.33
C ALA A 875 -28.88 21.87 39.08
N GLU A 876 -29.14 23.09 39.53
CA GLU A 876 -28.23 23.87 40.36
C GLU A 876 -28.63 23.72 41.82
N TRP A 877 -27.67 23.46 42.70
CA TRP A 877 -27.93 23.27 44.12
C TRP A 877 -27.09 24.20 44.99
N ASP A 878 -27.65 24.57 46.14
CA ASP A 878 -26.99 25.41 47.13
C ASP A 878 -27.18 24.82 48.54
N GLY A 879 -26.20 25.03 49.42
CA GLY A 879 -26.18 24.50 50.79
C GLY A 879 -25.17 23.38 51.02
N ARG A 880 -25.48 22.44 51.92
CA ARG A 880 -24.54 21.39 52.35
C ARG A 880 -24.62 20.10 51.53
N VAL A 881 -25.84 19.63 51.25
CA VAL A 881 -26.07 18.38 50.51
C VAL A 881 -27.35 18.50 49.69
N ALA A 882 -27.30 18.02 48.45
CA ALA A 882 -28.46 17.84 47.59
C ALA A 882 -28.40 16.48 46.89
N LEU A 883 -29.56 15.90 46.59
CA LEU A 883 -29.69 14.69 45.79
C LEU A 883 -30.45 15.03 44.53
N ILE A 884 -29.92 14.60 43.39
CA ILE A 884 -30.54 14.71 42.07
C ILE A 884 -30.68 13.31 41.51
N GLY A 885 -31.88 12.91 41.09
CA GLY A 885 -32.10 11.55 40.60
C GLY A 885 -33.36 11.40 39.76
N VAL A 886 -33.61 10.17 39.35
CA VAL A 886 -34.81 9.75 38.62
C VAL A 886 -35.41 8.51 39.26
N THR A 887 -36.73 8.35 39.12
CA THR A 887 -37.46 7.21 39.71
C THR A 887 -38.66 6.81 38.87
N TYR A 888 -39.06 5.54 38.96
CA TYR A 888 -40.39 5.13 38.53
C TYR A 888 -41.49 5.76 39.38
N LYS A 889 -42.69 5.92 38.79
CA LYS A 889 -43.87 6.50 39.47
C LYS A 889 -44.21 5.76 40.76
N GLY A 890 -44.08 4.43 40.74
CA GLY A 890 -44.41 3.51 41.82
C GLY A 890 -43.38 3.43 42.97
N ILE A 891 -42.51 4.43 43.12
CA ILE A 891 -41.70 4.57 44.34
C ILE A 891 -42.58 4.77 45.57
N ARG A 892 -42.20 4.12 46.67
CA ARG A 892 -42.90 4.24 47.95
C ARG A 892 -42.78 5.67 48.48
N ARG A 893 -43.91 6.31 48.80
CA ARG A 893 -43.96 7.71 49.29
C ARG A 893 -43.92 7.84 50.80
N LYS A 894 -44.31 6.77 51.50
CA LYS A 894 -44.55 6.71 52.94
C LYS A 894 -43.74 5.57 53.57
N GLY A 895 -43.15 5.77 54.76
CA GLY A 895 -42.50 4.67 55.51
C GLY A 895 -41.03 4.89 55.87
N ARG A 896 -40.20 3.84 55.80
CA ARG A 896 -38.78 3.81 56.25
C ARG A 896 -37.81 4.19 55.11
N SER A 897 -36.55 3.75 55.17
CA SER A 897 -35.45 4.19 54.29
C SER A 897 -35.62 3.86 52.81
N ASP A 898 -36.49 2.92 52.45
CA ASP A 898 -36.79 2.49 51.07
C ASP A 898 -37.53 3.55 50.24
N CYS A 899 -38.06 4.61 50.87
CA CYS A 899 -38.72 5.73 50.19
C CYS A 899 -37.76 6.80 49.63
N LEU A 900 -36.48 6.78 50.02
CA LEU A 900 -35.48 7.74 49.57
C LEU A 900 -34.98 7.39 48.16
N LEU A 901 -34.86 8.37 47.28
CA LEU A 901 -34.26 8.20 45.95
C LEU A 901 -32.85 7.58 46.08
N GLY A 902 -32.58 6.55 45.30
CA GLY A 902 -31.34 5.75 45.33
C GLY A 902 -31.33 4.58 46.34
N ASN A 903 -32.19 4.60 47.36
CA ASN A 903 -32.23 3.56 48.41
C ASN A 903 -33.22 2.42 48.11
N ASN A 904 -33.60 2.28 46.85
CA ASN A 904 -34.48 1.22 46.36
C ASN A 904 -34.08 0.85 44.93
N ASN A 905 -34.64 -0.25 44.43
CA ASN A 905 -34.42 -0.74 43.07
C ASN A 905 -35.24 0.00 41.99
N LYS A 906 -35.97 1.07 42.35
CA LYS A 906 -36.83 1.85 41.44
C LYS A 906 -36.28 3.25 41.12
N SER A 907 -35.12 3.61 41.68
CA SER A 907 -34.55 4.94 41.55
C SER A 907 -33.03 4.93 41.48
N TRP A 908 -32.49 5.95 40.80
CA TRP A 908 -31.07 6.18 40.58
C TRP A 908 -30.77 7.63 40.94
N SER A 909 -29.73 7.87 41.72
CA SER A 909 -29.44 9.22 42.22
C SER A 909 -27.97 9.54 42.37
N LEU A 910 -27.66 10.81 42.20
CA LEU A 910 -26.40 11.44 42.53
C LEU A 910 -26.58 12.30 43.79
N TRP A 911 -25.76 12.03 44.79
CA TRP A 911 -25.61 12.86 45.98
C TRP A 911 -24.45 13.83 45.78
N CYS A 912 -24.76 15.10 45.94
CA CYS A 912 -23.83 16.20 45.83
C CYS A 912 -23.54 16.72 47.23
N TYR A 913 -22.29 16.57 47.68
CA TYR A 913 -21.78 17.16 48.91
C TYR A 913 -20.88 18.34 48.56
N THR A 914 -20.55 19.16 49.54
CA THR A 914 -19.60 20.27 49.35
C THR A 914 -18.19 19.81 48.99
N ASP A 915 -17.81 18.58 49.34
CA ASP A 915 -16.46 18.04 49.23
C ASP A 915 -16.35 16.76 48.37
N ARG A 916 -17.47 16.13 48.00
CA ARG A 916 -17.49 14.89 47.19
C ARG A 916 -18.81 14.68 46.44
N TYR A 917 -18.80 13.73 45.50
CA TYR A 917 -20.00 13.16 44.90
C TYR A 917 -20.10 11.66 45.22
N SER A 918 -21.32 11.14 45.36
CA SER A 918 -21.56 9.69 45.45
C SER A 918 -22.85 9.33 44.72
N VAL A 919 -22.88 8.21 44.01
CA VAL A 919 -24.11 7.71 43.39
C VAL A 919 -24.75 6.61 44.23
N TRP A 920 -26.08 6.53 44.17
CA TRP A 920 -26.87 5.57 44.92
C TRP A 920 -27.91 4.91 44.02
N HIS A 921 -27.95 3.57 44.06
CA HIS A 921 -28.99 2.74 43.47
C HIS A 921 -29.14 1.45 44.29
N ASN A 922 -30.38 1.01 44.53
CA ASN A 922 -30.67 -0.21 45.28
C ASN A 922 -29.94 -0.31 46.63
N ASN A 923 -29.88 0.82 47.35
CA ASN A 923 -29.22 0.94 48.65
C ASN A 923 -27.70 0.65 48.63
N LYS A 924 -27.07 0.72 47.44
CA LYS A 924 -25.62 0.66 47.26
C LYS A 924 -25.10 2.05 46.93
N GLN A 925 -24.11 2.50 47.70
CA GLN A 925 -23.37 3.74 47.47
C GLN A 925 -22.07 3.44 46.72
N THR A 926 -21.76 4.25 45.72
CA THR A 926 -20.45 4.30 45.07
C THR A 926 -19.92 5.73 45.14
N ASP A 927 -18.74 5.92 45.73
CA ASP A 927 -18.10 7.23 45.78
C ASP A 927 -17.44 7.55 44.43
N ILE A 928 -17.59 8.78 43.95
CA ILE A 928 -17.02 9.24 42.69
C ILE A 928 -15.67 9.91 42.98
N PRO A 929 -14.57 9.53 42.31
CA PRO A 929 -13.22 10.06 42.55
C PRO A 929 -13.01 11.45 41.92
N ILE A 930 -14.06 12.28 41.88
CA ILE A 930 -14.04 13.65 41.33
C ILE A 930 -14.52 14.58 42.43
N ARG A 931 -13.72 15.61 42.73
CA ARG A 931 -14.10 16.62 43.74
C ARG A 931 -14.97 17.73 43.12
N PRO A 932 -15.99 18.21 43.85
CA PRO A 932 -16.69 19.44 43.48
C PRO A 932 -15.71 20.62 43.40
N SER A 933 -15.75 21.40 42.30
CA SER A 933 -14.93 22.61 42.15
C SER A 933 -15.63 23.63 41.23
N GLY A 934 -15.68 24.89 41.66
CA GLY A 934 -16.27 26.00 40.88
C GLY A 934 -17.79 26.02 40.90
N SER A 935 -18.44 25.17 40.10
CA SER A 935 -19.88 25.17 39.85
C SER A 935 -20.64 24.12 40.67
N ARG A 936 -21.79 24.50 41.22
CA ARG A 936 -22.75 23.59 41.88
C ARG A 936 -23.91 23.18 40.96
N ARG A 937 -23.63 23.14 39.66
CA ARG A 937 -24.61 22.71 38.66
C ARG A 937 -24.29 21.32 38.15
N VAL A 938 -25.33 20.49 38.09
CA VAL A 938 -25.26 19.10 37.63
C VAL A 938 -26.16 18.95 36.41
N GLY A 939 -25.61 18.46 35.31
CA GLY A 939 -26.35 18.05 34.13
C GLY A 939 -26.74 16.58 34.26
N VAL A 940 -27.96 16.26 33.85
CA VAL A 940 -28.46 14.89 33.80
C VAL A 940 -28.91 14.59 32.37
N TYR A 941 -28.34 13.55 31.78
CA TYR A 941 -28.74 13.01 30.48
C TYR A 941 -29.40 11.65 30.67
N LEU A 942 -30.55 11.47 30.08
CA LEU A 942 -31.29 10.22 30.07
C LEU A 942 -31.55 9.82 28.61
N ASP A 943 -31.13 8.63 28.23
CA ASP A 943 -31.68 7.92 27.08
C ASP A 943 -32.49 6.72 27.61
N TRP A 944 -33.82 6.93 27.69
CA TRP A 944 -34.72 5.90 28.20
C TRP A 944 -34.71 4.64 27.33
N GLY A 945 -34.63 4.79 26.00
CA GLY A 945 -34.66 3.67 25.06
C GLY A 945 -33.38 2.85 25.07
N ALA A 946 -32.22 3.50 25.20
CA ALA A 946 -30.92 2.85 25.32
C ALA A 946 -30.62 2.33 26.75
N GLY A 947 -31.44 2.70 27.73
CA GLY A 947 -31.21 2.32 29.12
C GLY A 947 -30.03 3.04 29.77
N VAL A 948 -29.73 4.28 29.35
CA VAL A 948 -28.56 5.04 29.80
C VAL A 948 -28.97 6.26 30.62
N LEU A 949 -28.35 6.46 31.78
CA LEU A 949 -28.51 7.66 32.61
C LEU A 949 -27.14 8.17 33.06
N CYS A 950 -26.78 9.37 32.63
CA CYS A 950 -25.49 9.99 32.90
C CYS A 950 -25.64 11.26 33.76
N PHE A 951 -24.71 11.43 34.69
CA PHE A 951 -24.57 12.63 35.50
C PHE A 951 -23.28 13.36 35.16
N TYR A 952 -23.35 14.69 35.07
CA TYR A 952 -22.23 15.56 34.73
C TYR A 952 -22.15 16.73 35.70
N ARG A 953 -20.94 17.19 35.99
CA ARG A 953 -20.72 18.52 36.56
C ARG A 953 -20.65 19.52 35.40
N VAL A 954 -21.46 20.56 35.46
CA VAL A 954 -21.50 21.62 34.45
C VAL A 954 -20.60 22.77 34.91
N SER A 955 -19.65 23.20 34.07
CA SER A 955 -18.75 24.33 34.34
C SER A 955 -18.62 25.23 33.12
N SER A 956 -18.01 26.41 33.28
CA SER A 956 -17.68 27.31 32.15
C SER A 956 -16.82 26.63 31.08
N ASP A 957 -16.01 25.66 31.50
CA ASP A 957 -15.06 24.95 30.64
C ASP A 957 -15.69 23.68 30.01
N GLY A 958 -17.01 23.48 30.16
CA GLY A 958 -17.77 22.37 29.61
C GLY A 958 -18.31 21.36 30.64
N LEU A 959 -18.69 20.17 30.17
CA LEU A 959 -19.27 19.08 30.97
C LEU A 959 -18.19 18.09 31.45
N THR A 960 -18.03 17.95 32.76
CA THR A 960 -17.20 16.88 33.36
C THR A 960 -18.06 15.68 33.73
N PRO A 961 -17.79 14.46 33.23
CA PRO A 961 -18.57 13.26 33.57
C PRO A 961 -18.41 12.90 35.03
N LEU A 962 -19.50 12.63 35.73
CA LEU A 962 -19.49 12.15 37.10
C LEU A 962 -19.74 10.65 37.17
N TYR A 963 -20.80 10.16 36.52
CA TYR A 963 -21.16 8.74 36.54
C TYR A 963 -22.16 8.38 35.44
N ARG A 964 -22.11 7.13 34.96
CA ARG A 964 -23.05 6.53 34.00
C ARG A 964 -23.71 5.30 34.61
N PHE A 965 -25.04 5.26 34.63
CA PHE A 965 -25.83 4.07 34.87
C PHE A 965 -26.26 3.45 33.54
N THR A 966 -26.21 2.12 33.47
CA THR A 966 -26.81 1.32 32.41
C THR A 966 -27.86 0.40 33.04
N SER A 967 -29.11 0.50 32.61
CA SER A 967 -30.24 -0.24 33.17
C SER A 967 -31.37 -0.36 32.15
N SER A 968 -32.07 -1.50 32.11
CA SER A 968 -33.28 -1.64 31.31
C SER A 968 -34.46 -0.93 31.99
N PHE A 969 -34.82 0.26 31.52
CA PHE A 969 -35.95 1.00 32.08
C PHE A 969 -37.28 0.40 31.59
N THR A 970 -38.18 0.08 32.53
CA THR A 970 -39.44 -0.61 32.22
C THR A 970 -40.67 0.29 32.31
N GLU A 971 -40.54 1.45 32.94
CA GLU A 971 -41.60 2.44 33.13
C GLU A 971 -41.06 3.86 32.86
N PRO A 972 -41.93 4.84 32.58
CA PRO A 972 -41.53 6.24 32.51
C PRO A 972 -40.82 6.71 33.78
N LEU A 973 -39.74 7.47 33.61
CA LEU A 973 -38.93 8.00 34.71
C LEU A 973 -39.34 9.42 35.08
N TYR A 974 -39.35 9.72 36.37
CA TYR A 974 -39.67 11.03 36.91
C TYR A 974 -38.42 11.59 37.59
N PRO A 975 -37.89 12.73 37.14
CA PRO A 975 -36.84 13.44 37.85
C PRO A 975 -37.30 13.81 39.27
N GLY A 976 -36.37 13.82 40.20
CA GLY A 976 -36.68 14.11 41.60
C GLY A 976 -35.47 14.55 42.40
N PHE A 977 -35.77 15.24 43.49
CA PHE A 977 -34.78 15.89 44.33
C PHE A 977 -35.03 15.57 45.80
N TRP A 978 -33.94 15.41 46.55
CA TRP A 978 -33.95 15.50 48.02
C TRP A 978 -33.07 16.65 48.47
N VAL A 979 -33.56 17.42 49.45
CA VAL A 979 -32.90 18.67 49.88
C VAL A 979 -32.53 18.60 51.36
N TYR A 980 -31.25 18.83 51.67
CA TYR A 980 -30.77 18.88 53.06
C TYR A 980 -31.14 20.18 53.77
N ARG A 981 -31.01 20.22 55.10
CA ARG A 981 -31.37 21.41 55.90
C ARG A 981 -30.57 22.63 55.41
N ASN A 982 -31.25 23.78 55.27
CA ASN A 982 -30.68 25.02 54.75
C ASN A 982 -30.03 24.86 53.36
N SER A 983 -30.61 24.01 52.52
CA SER A 983 -30.16 23.78 51.14
C SER A 983 -31.32 24.03 50.17
N SER A 984 -31.02 24.21 48.90
CA SER A 984 -31.99 24.34 47.83
C SER A 984 -31.52 23.68 46.54
N VAL A 985 -32.45 23.32 45.67
CA VAL A 985 -32.19 22.82 44.31
C VAL A 985 -33.12 23.55 43.35
N SER A 986 -32.57 24.02 42.23
CA SER A 986 -33.28 24.71 41.15
C SER A 986 -33.02 24.07 39.79
N LEU A 987 -34.09 23.95 39.00
CA LEU A 987 -34.14 23.49 37.62
C LEU A 987 -33.97 24.62 36.61
#